data_AF-A0A3D2V214-F1
#
_entry.id   AF-A0A3D2V214-F1
#
_cell.length_a   1.000
_cell.length_b   1.000
_cell.length_c   1.000
_cell.angle_alpha   90.00
_cell.angle_beta   90.00
_cell.angle_gamma   90.00
#
_symmetry.space_group_name_H-M   'P 1'
#
loop_
_entity.id
_entity.type
_entity.pdbx_description
1 polymer ?
#
loop_
_entity_poly.entity_id
_entity_poly.type
_entity_poly.pdbx_seq_one_letter_code
_entity_poly.pdbx_strand_id
1 'polypeptide(L)'
;MSLNSTANQPLSLWSFEAMSNRSIFAKVLHSTLACMIALMSTISVQANENAAAQIFTYDKATGETFYALAIRPNGAIPAPADSDVIVMFDTSASQTGIYRKDALGCLDAFLSNMDARHRVKLVAVDLDAVSMSEGFVTAGSDAMKGAVAKLNERAPLGSTDMATSLQSVVADMKASDRKARHVVYIGDGISRANILQMEEFNAILDTLVEERISISSFAIGPQRDVQLLGVLANKTGGIIRVDRDDQATSRVSGAELADGISMPVLWTVDAKLPEGMTSVFKQQVPPLRPDRETVVIGTMNARDAQQISISAEVQGEVVEMQWDVKPADSNQDYSFLPHLVSIADNNGGAVLPTVGIAGLEETRLAIQQEANQLIKAGTVALQQGDVTGAKKVAGKVLEQDPGNPEAEAILSAAGNRPDVSTAVAASQIQNQTVALQDPTDEAPLVIQGQPADDLEDSDGFLNRIQNERSVVEGKLRQEVKIGLEQARSQIGVDPEGVVQRLKQLIAHVDTSDVSTDSRQELRQQIEDTIREANARQADVEYQQREQEEIEANAQRLKNLADEFDQRQEKIKGLFEKFNVLMEEARLEDDRKRVDEGMKYVTADDEIAMPAKVLLPFDGTPVSASWHSRFQRHIRGLAKFRDLRHKNFADVMYEVEEALIPFPAGDSPLKYPEAEFWHRISVERKKRYGNVATQGMSKTEQEISEKLNGRDDFVFFDTPLQEVLNQISNKNGIPIYIVEDAMLEAGVDSATPVSIDLKQMTIKTGLRLLLENLGLTYVIKDDVLKITTKELAENEMITLIYPVSDLVMPIMGGGGALGGGMGMGGGGMGGGGGMG
;
A
#
# COMPACT_ATOMS: atom_id res chain seq x y z
N MET A 1 -60.04 41.66 -37.12
CA MET A 1 -60.20 41.33 -35.68
C MET A 1 -58.88 40.75 -35.21
N SER A 2 -57.88 41.49 -34.70
CA SER A 2 -57.84 42.87 -34.13
C SER A 2 -58.69 43.01 -32.86
N LEU A 3 -58.25 43.59 -31.73
CA LEU A 3 -57.04 44.40 -31.36
C LEU A 3 -56.34 43.79 -30.11
N ASN A 4 -55.07 44.00 -29.72
CA ASN A 4 -54.01 45.02 -29.93
C ASN A 4 -53.88 46.12 -28.83
N SER A 5 -52.76 46.11 -28.08
CA SER A 5 -52.14 47.22 -27.31
C SER A 5 -50.75 46.72 -26.79
N THR A 6 -49.54 47.18 -27.14
CA THR A 6 -48.90 48.53 -27.19
C THR A 6 -48.78 49.21 -25.81
N ALA A 7 -47.65 49.76 -25.34
CA ALA A 7 -46.22 49.80 -25.76
C ALA A 7 -45.33 50.13 -24.51
N ASN A 8 -44.05 50.55 -24.47
CA ASN A 8 -43.05 51.01 -25.46
C ASN A 8 -41.59 50.95 -24.90
N GLN A 9 -40.59 51.36 -25.69
CA GLN A 9 -39.21 51.82 -25.32
C GLN A 9 -39.03 53.32 -25.74
N PRO A 10 -38.02 54.16 -25.33
CA PRO A 10 -36.56 53.86 -25.36
C PRO A 10 -35.56 54.70 -24.48
N LEU A 11 -34.24 54.50 -24.73
CA LEU A 11 -33.10 55.45 -24.70
C LEU A 11 -32.50 56.10 -23.39
N SER A 12 -31.22 55.76 -23.18
CA SER A 12 -30.03 56.66 -23.01
C SER A 12 -29.62 57.36 -21.69
N LEU A 13 -28.35 57.11 -21.32
CA LEU A 13 -27.29 58.02 -20.84
C LEU A 13 -27.35 58.69 -19.43
N TRP A 14 -26.16 59.17 -19.00
CA TRP A 14 -25.79 59.86 -17.75
C TRP A 14 -25.88 59.00 -16.47
N SER A 15 -24.80 58.39 -15.96
CA SER A 15 -23.53 58.93 -15.42
C SER A 15 -23.64 59.49 -14.00
N PHE A 16 -22.95 58.86 -13.05
CA PHE A 16 -22.37 59.57 -11.90
C PHE A 16 -20.93 59.08 -11.67
N GLU A 17 -20.03 60.04 -11.51
CA GLU A 17 -18.59 59.84 -11.48
C GLU A 17 -18.06 60.22 -10.10
N ALA A 18 -17.22 59.37 -9.49
CA ALA A 18 -16.64 59.61 -8.18
C ALA A 18 -15.18 59.13 -8.15
N MET A 19 -14.29 59.93 -8.75
CA MET A 19 -12.85 59.65 -8.73
C MET A 19 -12.28 59.74 -7.31
N SER A 20 -11.49 58.74 -6.91
CA SER A 20 -10.38 58.95 -5.99
C SER A 20 -9.08 58.74 -6.75
N ASN A 21 -8.12 59.63 -6.59
CA ASN A 21 -7.03 59.85 -7.55
C ASN A 21 -5.65 59.85 -6.86
N ARG A 22 -4.59 59.58 -7.63
CA ARG A 22 -3.18 59.30 -7.21
C ARG A 22 -2.99 57.85 -6.72
N SER A 23 -1.85 57.19 -6.96
CA SER A 23 -0.54 57.69 -7.42
C SER A 23 -0.12 57.17 -8.81
N ILE A 24 0.58 58.01 -9.57
CA ILE A 24 1.06 57.74 -10.93
C ILE A 24 2.34 56.88 -10.96
N PHE A 25 3.00 56.68 -9.82
CA PHE A 25 4.26 55.92 -9.71
C PHE A 25 4.19 54.45 -10.19
N ALA A 26 3.02 53.80 -10.12
CA ALA A 26 2.89 52.38 -10.45
C ALA A 26 3.05 52.04 -11.95
N LYS A 27 2.85 53.00 -12.86
CA LYS A 27 2.78 52.77 -14.32
C LYS A 27 4.07 53.05 -15.10
N VAL A 28 5.16 53.43 -14.43
CA VAL A 28 6.49 53.59 -15.06
C VAL A 28 7.44 52.44 -14.71
N LEU A 29 7.16 51.68 -13.64
CA LEU A 29 8.00 50.55 -13.21
C LEU A 29 7.75 49.26 -13.99
N HIS A 30 6.59 49.13 -14.64
CA HIS A 30 6.18 47.92 -15.37
C HIS A 30 6.56 47.91 -16.87
N SER A 31 7.12 49.01 -17.40
CA SER A 31 7.52 49.13 -18.81
C SER A 31 9.04 49.17 -19.03
N THR A 32 9.84 49.19 -17.96
CA THR A 32 11.32 49.17 -18.03
C THR A 32 11.90 47.81 -17.63
N LEU A 33 11.26 47.07 -16.73
CA LEU A 33 11.71 45.72 -16.34
C LEU A 33 11.55 44.70 -17.49
N ALA A 34 10.55 44.89 -18.36
CA ALA A 34 10.28 44.04 -19.52
C ALA A 34 11.33 44.17 -20.65
N CYS A 35 12.18 45.21 -20.64
CA CYS A 35 13.23 45.43 -21.65
C CYS A 35 14.66 45.17 -21.14
N MET A 36 14.83 44.74 -19.88
CA MET A 36 16.16 44.50 -19.28
C MET A 36 16.43 43.03 -18.93
N ILE A 37 15.54 42.12 -19.32
CA ILE A 37 15.74 40.65 -19.30
C ILE A 37 15.88 40.12 -20.74
N ALA A 38 16.25 41.00 -21.68
CA ALA A 38 16.47 40.69 -23.10
C ALA A 38 17.97 40.79 -23.51
N LEU A 39 18.87 40.97 -22.54
CA LEU A 39 20.29 41.31 -22.77
C LEU A 39 21.24 40.76 -21.69
N MET A 40 20.97 39.55 -21.20
CA MET A 40 22.06 38.66 -20.77
C MET A 40 22.33 37.65 -21.87
N SER A 41 23.56 37.65 -22.37
CA SER A 41 23.98 36.85 -23.52
C SER A 41 23.86 35.36 -23.21
N THR A 42 22.95 34.67 -23.90
CA THR A 42 23.14 33.23 -24.08
C THR A 42 24.44 33.03 -24.85
N ILE A 43 25.43 32.40 -24.22
CA ILE A 43 26.49 31.74 -24.98
C ILE A 43 25.83 30.51 -25.61
N SER A 44 25.13 30.74 -26.71
CA SER A 44 24.43 29.71 -27.47
C SER A 44 25.48 28.80 -28.09
N VAL A 45 25.79 27.69 -27.42
CA VAL A 45 26.40 26.53 -28.10
C VAL A 45 25.43 26.17 -29.23
N GLN A 46 25.89 26.32 -30.47
CA GLN A 46 25.03 26.14 -31.65
C GLN A 46 24.80 24.65 -31.93
N ALA A 47 23.96 24.03 -31.10
CA ALA A 47 23.32 22.76 -31.44
C ALA A 47 22.57 22.94 -32.78
N ASN A 48 22.95 22.15 -33.77
CA ASN A 48 22.45 22.31 -35.14
C ASN A 48 21.12 21.56 -35.29
N GLU A 49 20.03 22.14 -34.78
CA GLU A 49 18.71 21.49 -34.58
C GLU A 49 18.09 20.79 -35.81
N ASN A 50 18.58 21.09 -37.02
CA ASN A 50 18.14 20.46 -38.28
C ASN A 50 19.19 19.54 -38.93
N ALA A 51 20.27 19.17 -38.24
CA ALA A 51 21.21 18.16 -38.73
C ALA A 51 20.56 16.76 -38.74
N ALA A 52 20.61 16.08 -39.89
CA ALA A 52 20.01 14.75 -40.06
C ALA A 52 20.71 13.64 -39.26
N ALA A 53 21.94 13.89 -38.79
CA ALA A 53 22.59 13.10 -37.75
C ALA A 53 23.52 13.99 -36.91
N GLN A 54 23.68 13.66 -35.63
CA GLN A 54 24.54 14.35 -34.66
C GLN A 54 25.29 13.34 -33.80
N ILE A 55 26.50 13.68 -33.35
CA ILE A 55 27.30 12.85 -32.42
C ILE A 55 27.66 13.69 -31.20
N PHE A 56 27.16 13.29 -30.04
CA PHE A 56 27.58 13.76 -28.73
C PHE A 56 28.72 12.87 -28.21
N THR A 57 29.71 13.43 -27.51
CA THR A 57 30.85 12.66 -26.99
C THR A 57 31.20 13.01 -25.56
N TYR A 58 31.80 12.06 -24.85
CA TYR A 58 32.43 12.24 -23.55
C TYR A 58 33.79 11.52 -23.52
N ASP A 59 34.85 12.25 -23.20
CA ASP A 59 36.19 11.71 -22.95
C ASP A 59 36.36 11.36 -21.47
N LYS A 60 36.58 10.08 -21.20
CA LYS A 60 36.95 9.58 -19.87
C LYS A 60 38.44 9.81 -19.62
N ALA A 61 38.83 10.14 -18.39
CA ALA A 61 40.22 10.45 -18.02
C ALA A 61 41.24 9.30 -18.28
N THR A 62 40.76 8.09 -18.54
CA THR A 62 41.56 6.92 -19.00
C THR A 62 41.99 6.99 -20.47
N GLY A 63 41.50 7.98 -21.25
CA GLY A 63 41.76 8.11 -22.69
C GLY A 63 40.73 7.42 -23.59
N GLU A 64 39.60 6.99 -23.04
CA GLU A 64 38.50 6.33 -23.76
C GLU A 64 37.41 7.35 -24.11
N THR A 65 37.08 7.52 -25.40
CA THR A 65 35.92 8.33 -25.83
C THR A 65 34.67 7.47 -25.95
N PHE A 66 33.58 7.91 -25.32
CA PHE A 66 32.24 7.35 -25.44
C PHE A 66 31.37 8.30 -26.27
N TYR A 67 30.38 7.76 -26.99
CA TYR A 67 29.52 8.57 -27.85
C TYR A 67 28.05 8.16 -27.84
N ALA A 68 27.21 9.12 -28.18
CA ALA A 68 25.81 8.93 -28.56
C ALA A 68 25.55 9.61 -29.91
N LEU A 69 25.27 8.79 -30.92
CA LEU A 69 24.96 9.17 -32.30
C LEU A 69 23.44 9.18 -32.46
N ALA A 70 22.85 10.35 -32.66
CA ALA A 70 21.43 10.52 -32.93
C ALA A 70 21.21 10.67 -34.44
N ILE A 71 20.37 9.81 -35.04
CA ILE A 71 20.18 9.72 -36.50
C ILE A 71 18.70 9.87 -36.86
N ARG A 72 18.38 10.71 -37.85
CA ARG A 72 17.10 10.70 -38.57
C ARG A 72 17.31 10.18 -40.00
N PRO A 73 16.37 9.42 -40.59
CA PRO A 73 16.47 8.93 -41.96
C PRO A 73 16.56 10.08 -42.97
N ASN A 74 17.32 9.88 -44.04
CA ASN A 74 17.52 10.88 -45.08
C ASN A 74 17.28 10.30 -46.49
N GLY A 75 17.38 11.15 -47.52
CA GLY A 75 17.09 10.74 -48.90
C GLY A 75 15.58 10.60 -49.19
N ALA A 76 15.25 9.75 -50.16
CA ALA A 76 13.88 9.54 -50.63
C ALA A 76 13.21 8.38 -49.87
N ILE A 77 12.52 8.68 -48.78
CA ILE A 77 11.78 7.70 -47.97
C ILE A 77 10.44 7.36 -48.68
N PRO A 78 10.07 6.07 -48.82
CA PRO A 78 8.78 5.68 -49.37
C PRO A 78 7.59 6.27 -48.61
N ALA A 79 6.50 6.55 -49.33
CA ALA A 79 5.28 7.09 -48.73
C ALA A 79 4.71 6.10 -47.68
N PRO A 80 4.19 6.59 -46.53
CA PRO A 80 3.65 5.72 -45.48
C PRO A 80 2.45 4.94 -46.00
N ALA A 81 2.43 3.63 -45.74
CA ALA A 81 1.35 2.73 -46.15
C ALA A 81 0.05 2.91 -45.36
N ASP A 82 -0.98 2.28 -45.88
CA ASP A 82 -2.15 1.83 -45.13
C ASP A 82 -1.74 0.82 -44.05
N SER A 83 -2.03 1.11 -42.78
CA SER A 83 -1.64 0.27 -41.63
C SER A 83 -2.80 -0.40 -40.92
N ASP A 84 -2.51 -1.49 -40.23
CA ASP A 84 -3.34 -2.03 -39.15
C ASP A 84 -2.77 -1.65 -37.79
N VAL A 85 -3.69 -1.34 -36.86
CA VAL A 85 -3.37 -0.86 -35.53
C VAL A 85 -4.11 -1.67 -34.48
N ILE A 86 -3.41 -2.13 -33.44
CA ILE A 86 -4.04 -2.66 -32.23
C ILE A 86 -3.83 -1.65 -31.10
N VAL A 87 -4.92 -1.13 -30.54
CA VAL A 87 -4.86 -0.31 -29.33
C VAL A 87 -5.07 -1.23 -28.12
N MET A 88 -4.01 -1.40 -27.34
CA MET A 88 -4.00 -2.11 -26.05
C MET A 88 -4.33 -1.10 -24.96
N PHE A 89 -5.57 -1.10 -24.47
CA PHE A 89 -6.01 -0.25 -23.38
C PHE A 89 -5.97 -1.01 -22.06
N ASP A 90 -5.12 -0.58 -21.12
CA ASP A 90 -4.97 -1.24 -19.83
C ASP A 90 -6.23 -1.03 -18.96
N THR A 91 -6.76 -2.15 -18.44
CA THR A 91 -7.94 -2.20 -17.57
C THR A 91 -7.65 -2.87 -16.23
N SER A 92 -6.40 -2.85 -15.78
CA SER A 92 -6.03 -3.27 -14.43
C SER A 92 -6.50 -2.27 -13.36
N ALA A 93 -6.37 -2.63 -12.07
CA ALA A 93 -6.87 -1.83 -10.96
C ALA A 93 -6.17 -0.45 -10.78
N SER A 94 -4.97 -0.25 -11.34
CA SER A 94 -4.30 1.08 -11.30
C SER A 94 -4.97 2.09 -12.23
N GLN A 95 -5.62 1.62 -13.31
CA GLN A 95 -6.32 2.42 -14.31
C GLN A 95 -7.74 2.78 -13.82
N THR A 96 -7.79 3.51 -12.70
CA THR A 96 -9.01 3.99 -12.04
C THR A 96 -9.00 5.52 -11.88
N GLY A 97 -10.17 6.10 -11.58
CA GLY A 97 -10.29 7.53 -11.28
C GLY A 97 -9.82 8.44 -12.41
N ILE A 98 -8.89 9.34 -12.09
CA ILE A 98 -8.37 10.35 -13.03
C ILE A 98 -7.55 9.71 -14.18
N TYR A 99 -6.69 8.73 -13.87
CA TYR A 99 -5.88 8.03 -14.88
C TYR A 99 -6.77 7.39 -15.96
N ARG A 100 -7.87 6.73 -15.57
CA ARG A 100 -8.84 6.17 -16.53
C ARG A 100 -9.51 7.24 -17.39
N LYS A 101 -9.91 8.36 -16.80
CA LYS A 101 -10.55 9.48 -17.50
C LYS A 101 -9.62 10.09 -18.56
N ASP A 102 -8.35 10.21 -18.24
CA ASP A 102 -7.37 10.90 -19.09
C ASP A 102 -6.72 9.93 -20.09
N ALA A 103 -6.56 8.65 -19.75
CA ALA A 103 -6.31 7.56 -20.70
C ALA A 103 -7.42 7.43 -21.76
N LEU A 104 -8.70 7.50 -21.36
CA LEU A 104 -9.83 7.58 -22.29
C LEU A 104 -9.81 8.87 -23.12
N GLY A 105 -9.33 9.98 -22.57
CA GLY A 105 -9.11 11.24 -23.30
C GLY A 105 -7.99 11.13 -24.36
N CYS A 106 -6.94 10.36 -24.08
CA CYS A 106 -5.90 10.00 -25.03
C CYS A 106 -6.46 9.10 -26.15
N LEU A 107 -7.22 8.05 -25.81
CA LEU A 107 -7.91 7.18 -26.78
C LEU A 107 -8.89 7.95 -27.69
N ASP A 108 -9.69 8.84 -27.11
CA ASP A 108 -10.65 9.70 -27.82
C ASP A 108 -9.95 10.63 -28.82
N ALA A 109 -8.85 11.29 -28.39
CA ALA A 109 -8.04 12.11 -29.28
C ALA A 109 -7.32 11.29 -30.37
N PHE A 110 -6.80 10.12 -30.02
CA PHE A 110 -6.14 9.20 -30.94
C PHE A 110 -7.07 8.74 -32.06
N LEU A 111 -8.24 8.18 -31.71
CA LEU A 111 -9.23 7.72 -32.69
C LEU A 111 -9.81 8.86 -33.55
N SER A 112 -9.82 10.09 -33.02
CA SER A 112 -10.32 11.27 -33.74
C SER A 112 -9.34 11.87 -34.75
N ASN A 113 -8.03 11.65 -34.58
CA ASN A 113 -6.99 12.16 -35.50
C ASN A 113 -6.44 11.08 -36.47
N MET A 114 -6.82 9.82 -36.27
CA MET A 114 -6.39 8.70 -37.11
C MET A 114 -6.98 8.77 -38.54
N ASP A 115 -6.12 8.81 -39.57
CA ASP A 115 -6.56 8.84 -40.97
C ASP A 115 -7.37 7.57 -41.33
N ALA A 116 -8.48 7.79 -42.05
CA ALA A 116 -9.46 6.77 -42.41
C ALA A 116 -8.93 5.60 -43.27
N ARG A 117 -7.74 5.72 -43.85
CA ARG A 117 -7.03 4.63 -44.56
C ARG A 117 -6.54 3.54 -43.61
N HIS A 118 -6.18 3.90 -42.37
CA HIS A 118 -5.72 2.95 -41.37
C HIS A 118 -6.92 2.23 -40.71
N ARG A 119 -6.77 0.97 -40.32
CA ARG A 119 -7.77 0.24 -39.53
C ARG A 119 -7.26 0.03 -38.11
N VAL A 120 -8.17 0.04 -37.15
CA VAL A 120 -7.91 -0.14 -35.72
C VAL A 120 -8.75 -1.27 -35.14
N LYS A 121 -8.12 -2.12 -34.33
CA LYS A 121 -8.74 -3.09 -33.43
C LYS A 121 -8.51 -2.61 -32.00
N LEU A 122 -9.57 -2.54 -31.19
CA LEU A 122 -9.48 -2.12 -29.78
C LEU A 122 -9.48 -3.36 -28.88
N VAL A 123 -8.53 -3.44 -27.96
CA VAL A 123 -8.31 -4.55 -27.04
C VAL A 123 -8.20 -4.00 -25.62
N ALA A 124 -8.96 -4.56 -24.68
CA ALA A 124 -8.78 -4.31 -23.26
C ALA A 124 -7.76 -5.31 -22.70
N VAL A 125 -6.86 -4.84 -21.83
CA VAL A 125 -5.72 -5.62 -21.33
C VAL A 125 -5.72 -5.64 -19.81
N ASP A 126 -5.77 -6.83 -19.22
CA ASP A 126 -5.49 -7.05 -17.80
C ASP A 126 -4.71 -8.35 -17.63
N LEU A 127 -5.34 -9.43 -17.15
CA LEU A 127 -4.70 -10.77 -17.15
C LEU A 127 -4.71 -11.38 -18.54
N ASP A 128 -5.72 -11.05 -19.34
CA ASP A 128 -5.91 -11.46 -20.72
C ASP A 128 -6.01 -10.24 -21.65
N ALA A 129 -5.64 -10.42 -22.92
CA ALA A 129 -5.94 -9.47 -23.99
C ALA A 129 -7.32 -9.76 -24.59
N VAL A 130 -8.34 -8.96 -24.24
CA VAL A 130 -9.74 -9.18 -24.63
C VAL A 130 -10.17 -8.19 -25.72
N SER A 131 -10.53 -8.70 -26.91
CA SER A 131 -10.98 -7.87 -28.03
C SER A 131 -12.32 -7.16 -27.76
N MET A 132 -12.35 -5.84 -27.89
CA MET A 132 -13.56 -5.02 -27.76
C MET A 132 -14.29 -4.86 -29.12
N SER A 133 -13.54 -4.80 -30.23
CA SER A 133 -14.06 -4.88 -31.59
C SER A 133 -14.05 -6.32 -32.14
N GLU A 134 -14.83 -6.60 -33.18
CA GLU A 134 -14.88 -7.92 -33.84
C GLU A 134 -13.72 -8.16 -34.82
N GLY A 135 -12.87 -7.15 -35.00
CA GLY A 135 -11.70 -7.16 -35.89
C GLY A 135 -11.15 -5.75 -36.08
N PHE A 136 -10.38 -5.56 -37.15
CA PHE A 136 -9.87 -4.26 -37.60
C PHE A 136 -10.97 -3.48 -38.33
N VAL A 137 -11.30 -2.28 -37.83
CA VAL A 137 -12.35 -1.39 -38.37
C VAL A 137 -11.82 0.04 -38.53
N THR A 138 -12.48 0.91 -39.30
CA THR A 138 -12.08 2.33 -39.37
C THR A 138 -12.44 3.07 -38.07
N ALA A 139 -11.59 4.02 -37.65
CA ALA A 139 -11.70 4.65 -36.33
C ALA A 139 -13.04 5.36 -36.08
N GLY A 140 -13.57 6.07 -37.08
CA GLY A 140 -14.87 6.76 -37.00
C GLY A 140 -16.12 5.87 -37.16
N SER A 141 -15.95 4.55 -37.32
CA SER A 141 -17.07 3.62 -37.56
C SER A 141 -17.96 3.42 -36.33
N ASP A 142 -19.22 3.07 -36.55
CA ASP A 142 -20.14 2.71 -35.45
C ASP A 142 -19.72 1.43 -34.72
N ALA A 143 -18.98 0.54 -35.40
CA ALA A 143 -18.34 -0.62 -34.78
C ALA A 143 -17.26 -0.22 -33.76
N MET A 144 -16.44 0.80 -34.07
CA MET A 144 -15.45 1.32 -33.13
C MET A 144 -16.12 2.09 -31.98
N LYS A 145 -17.17 2.87 -32.25
CA LYS A 145 -17.97 3.50 -31.18
C LYS A 145 -18.56 2.46 -30.22
N GLY A 146 -19.05 1.33 -30.77
CA GLY A 146 -19.49 0.18 -29.98
C GLY A 146 -18.39 -0.50 -29.18
N ALA A 147 -17.17 -0.59 -29.72
CA ALA A 147 -16.00 -1.11 -28.99
C ALA A 147 -15.58 -0.16 -27.84
N VAL A 148 -15.59 1.15 -28.06
CA VAL A 148 -15.31 2.15 -27.02
C VAL A 148 -16.41 2.15 -25.94
N ALA A 149 -17.68 1.93 -26.31
CA ALA A 149 -18.76 1.75 -25.32
C ALA A 149 -18.53 0.51 -24.44
N LYS A 150 -18.22 -0.65 -25.03
CA LYS A 150 -17.86 -1.89 -24.29
C LYS A 150 -16.65 -1.67 -23.36
N LEU A 151 -15.63 -0.94 -23.82
CA LEU A 151 -14.45 -0.61 -23.00
C LEU A 151 -14.82 0.27 -21.79
N ASN A 152 -15.72 1.25 -21.98
CA ASN A 152 -16.19 2.09 -20.89
C ASN A 152 -16.96 1.29 -19.82
N GLU A 153 -17.80 0.33 -20.25
CA GLU A 153 -18.54 -0.59 -19.38
C GLU A 153 -17.65 -1.60 -18.64
N ARG A 154 -16.47 -1.95 -19.16
CA ARG A 154 -15.52 -2.85 -18.49
C ARG A 154 -14.98 -2.21 -17.21
N ALA A 155 -15.34 -2.77 -16.06
CA ALA A 155 -14.80 -2.36 -14.77
C ALA A 155 -13.29 -2.64 -14.70
N PRO A 156 -12.44 -1.66 -14.36
CA PRO A 156 -11.00 -1.87 -14.21
C PRO A 156 -10.72 -2.73 -12.97
N LEU A 157 -10.14 -3.92 -13.18
CA LEU A 157 -10.01 -4.97 -12.17
C LEU A 157 -8.76 -5.81 -12.42
N GLY A 158 -8.23 -6.43 -11.37
CA GLY A 158 -7.07 -7.32 -11.48
C GLY A 158 -5.76 -6.58 -11.73
N SER A 159 -4.88 -7.23 -12.49
CA SER A 159 -3.48 -6.86 -12.70
C SER A 159 -3.11 -7.11 -14.16
N THR A 160 -2.17 -6.33 -14.68
CA THR A 160 -1.63 -6.51 -16.04
C THR A 160 -0.64 -7.69 -16.09
N ASP A 161 -0.76 -8.53 -17.12
CA ASP A 161 0.28 -9.41 -17.64
C ASP A 161 0.73 -8.89 -19.02
N MET A 162 1.93 -8.31 -19.10
CA MET A 162 2.45 -7.77 -20.35
C MET A 162 2.95 -8.86 -21.32
N ALA A 163 3.40 -10.03 -20.82
CA ALA A 163 3.92 -11.09 -21.69
C ALA A 163 2.77 -11.74 -22.47
N THR A 164 1.76 -12.25 -21.76
CA THR A 164 0.57 -12.87 -22.35
C THR A 164 -0.15 -11.91 -23.31
N SER A 165 -0.23 -10.63 -22.93
CA SER A 165 -0.90 -9.60 -23.74
C SER A 165 -0.14 -9.26 -25.02
N LEU A 166 1.19 -9.12 -24.97
CA LEU A 166 2.00 -8.89 -26.18
C LEU A 166 2.00 -10.12 -27.11
N GLN A 167 2.09 -11.33 -26.57
CA GLN A 167 2.02 -12.57 -27.35
C GLN A 167 0.68 -12.71 -28.10
N SER A 168 -0.44 -12.38 -27.44
CA SER A 168 -1.78 -12.36 -28.06
C SER A 168 -1.87 -11.33 -29.21
N VAL A 169 -1.36 -10.12 -28.98
CA VAL A 169 -1.36 -9.03 -29.98
C VAL A 169 -0.43 -9.32 -31.16
N VAL A 170 0.68 -10.02 -30.94
CA VAL A 170 1.53 -10.56 -32.03
C VAL A 170 0.77 -11.60 -32.87
N ALA A 171 0.00 -12.50 -32.25
CA ALA A 171 -0.81 -13.48 -32.97
C ALA A 171 -1.91 -12.82 -33.82
N ASP A 172 -2.58 -11.80 -33.30
CA ASP A 172 -3.53 -10.97 -34.06
C ASP A 172 -2.87 -10.26 -35.24
N MET A 173 -1.67 -9.67 -35.05
CA MET A 173 -0.94 -8.98 -36.13
C MET A 173 -0.46 -9.93 -37.22
N LYS A 174 -0.04 -11.16 -36.88
CA LYS A 174 0.31 -12.20 -37.86
C LYS A 174 -0.87 -12.58 -38.76
N ALA A 175 -2.12 -12.37 -38.31
CA ALA A 175 -3.33 -12.57 -39.11
C ALA A 175 -3.72 -11.36 -40.00
N SER A 176 -3.02 -10.23 -39.92
CA SER A 176 -3.26 -9.05 -40.77
C SER A 176 -2.70 -9.24 -42.20
N ASP A 177 -3.50 -8.83 -43.19
CA ASP A 177 -3.11 -8.71 -44.60
C ASP A 177 -2.25 -7.48 -44.91
N ARG A 178 -2.08 -6.56 -43.95
CA ARG A 178 -1.28 -5.33 -44.11
C ARG A 178 0.15 -5.52 -43.58
N LYS A 179 1.11 -4.94 -44.32
CA LYS A 179 2.55 -4.93 -43.95
C LYS A 179 2.90 -3.92 -42.86
N ALA A 180 2.21 -2.78 -42.81
CA ALA A 180 2.41 -1.78 -41.76
C ALA A 180 1.52 -2.14 -40.56
N ARG A 181 2.17 -2.46 -39.43
CA ARG A 181 1.55 -3.03 -38.23
C ARG A 181 2.02 -2.25 -37.01
N HIS A 182 1.08 -1.65 -36.28
CA HIS A 182 1.41 -0.82 -35.12
C HIS A 182 0.58 -1.21 -33.90
N VAL A 183 1.20 -1.21 -32.72
CA VAL A 183 0.52 -1.37 -31.44
C VAL A 183 0.59 -0.04 -30.70
N VAL A 184 -0.50 0.38 -30.07
CA VAL A 184 -0.54 1.52 -29.16
C VAL A 184 -0.96 1.02 -27.79
N TYR A 185 -0.04 0.98 -26.84
CA TYR A 185 -0.35 0.69 -25.45
C TYR A 185 -0.73 1.96 -24.70
N ILE A 186 -1.81 1.92 -23.92
CA ILE A 186 -2.29 3.01 -23.06
C ILE A 186 -2.43 2.43 -21.64
N GLY A 187 -1.52 2.79 -20.74
CA GLY A 187 -1.48 2.26 -19.37
C GLY A 187 -0.15 2.56 -18.67
N ASP A 188 0.14 1.87 -17.56
CA ASP A 188 1.34 2.13 -16.75
C ASP A 188 2.55 1.25 -17.10
N GLY A 189 2.35 0.15 -17.83
CA GLY A 189 3.38 -0.82 -18.20
C GLY A 189 3.75 -1.82 -17.09
N ILE A 190 3.11 -1.78 -15.92
CA ILE A 190 3.56 -2.55 -14.76
C ILE A 190 2.96 -3.97 -14.75
N SER A 191 3.69 -4.93 -15.33
CA SER A 191 3.36 -6.35 -15.27
C SER A 191 3.49 -6.90 -13.84
N ARG A 192 2.41 -6.85 -13.04
CA ARG A 192 2.36 -7.43 -11.68
C ARG A 192 1.76 -8.84 -11.63
N ALA A 193 1.17 -9.33 -12.71
CA ALA A 193 0.59 -10.67 -12.76
C ALA A 193 1.64 -11.75 -13.01
N ASN A 194 2.59 -11.47 -13.90
CA ASN A 194 3.78 -12.27 -14.17
C ASN A 194 5.02 -11.36 -14.16
N ILE A 195 6.11 -11.82 -13.55
CA ILE A 195 7.41 -11.12 -13.58
C ILE A 195 8.08 -11.49 -14.91
N LEU A 196 8.19 -10.51 -15.81
CA LEU A 196 8.88 -10.67 -17.09
C LEU A 196 10.31 -11.17 -16.88
N GLN A 197 10.59 -12.40 -17.31
CA GLN A 197 11.96 -12.93 -17.38
C GLN A 197 12.66 -12.34 -18.61
N MET A 198 13.97 -12.07 -18.53
CA MET A 198 14.69 -11.42 -19.64
C MET A 198 14.68 -12.27 -20.91
N GLU A 199 14.75 -13.59 -20.78
CA GLU A 199 14.71 -14.55 -21.88
C GLU A 199 13.37 -14.52 -22.61
N GLU A 200 12.25 -14.49 -21.87
CA GLU A 200 10.90 -14.38 -22.45
C GLU A 200 10.69 -13.00 -23.08
N PHE A 201 11.10 -11.92 -22.41
CA PHE A 201 10.96 -10.56 -22.92
C PHE A 201 11.76 -10.33 -24.20
N ASN A 202 13.01 -10.82 -24.27
CA ASN A 202 13.83 -10.75 -25.47
C ASN A 202 13.20 -11.56 -26.62
N ALA A 203 12.69 -12.77 -26.37
CA ALA A 203 12.00 -13.56 -27.40
C ALA A 203 10.74 -12.86 -27.95
N ILE A 204 9.99 -12.14 -27.11
CA ILE A 204 8.87 -11.29 -27.54
C ILE A 204 9.36 -10.11 -28.39
N LEU A 205 10.41 -9.41 -27.97
CA LEU A 205 11.03 -8.31 -28.73
C LEU A 205 11.55 -8.77 -30.10
N ASP A 206 12.28 -9.88 -30.16
CA ASP A 206 12.80 -10.45 -31.41
C ASP A 206 11.66 -10.80 -32.37
N THR A 207 10.57 -11.39 -31.86
CA THR A 207 9.37 -11.70 -32.66
C THR A 207 8.67 -10.45 -33.19
N LEU A 208 8.61 -9.36 -32.41
CA LEU A 208 8.05 -8.08 -32.83
C LEU A 208 8.87 -7.42 -33.94
N VAL A 209 10.21 -7.51 -33.85
CA VAL A 209 11.15 -7.00 -34.87
C VAL A 209 11.09 -7.84 -36.14
N GLU A 210 11.03 -9.17 -36.04
CA GLU A 210 10.86 -10.09 -37.16
C GLU A 210 9.55 -9.80 -37.93
N GLU A 211 8.41 -9.70 -37.24
CA GLU A 211 7.09 -9.46 -37.82
C GLU A 211 6.81 -7.99 -38.21
N ARG A 212 7.80 -7.11 -38.03
CA ARG A 212 7.74 -5.66 -38.36
C ARG A 212 6.62 -4.91 -37.63
N ILE A 213 6.39 -5.25 -36.36
CA ILE A 213 5.33 -4.68 -35.50
C ILE A 213 5.91 -3.60 -34.59
N SER A 214 5.55 -2.34 -34.79
CA SER A 214 6.04 -1.23 -33.95
C SER A 214 5.14 -0.95 -32.75
N ILE A 215 5.69 -0.84 -31.54
CA ILE A 215 4.94 -0.54 -30.31
C ILE A 215 5.18 0.91 -29.88
N SER A 216 4.13 1.72 -29.93
CA SER A 216 4.05 3.03 -29.32
C SER A 216 3.29 2.96 -27.98
N SER A 217 3.57 3.88 -27.06
CA SER A 217 3.08 3.81 -25.67
C SER A 217 2.68 5.17 -25.12
N PHE A 218 1.54 5.25 -24.43
CA PHE A 218 1.19 6.33 -23.52
C PHE A 218 1.30 5.85 -22.06
N ALA A 219 2.33 6.32 -21.36
CA ALA A 219 2.64 5.93 -19.99
C ALA A 219 1.83 6.78 -18.98
N ILE A 220 0.72 6.21 -18.49
CA ILE A 220 -0.26 6.84 -17.59
C ILE A 220 -0.59 5.92 -16.39
N GLY A 221 -0.55 6.48 -15.18
CA GLY A 221 -0.84 5.75 -13.95
C GLY A 221 -0.13 6.31 -12.70
N PRO A 222 -0.48 5.81 -11.50
CA PRO A 222 0.06 6.27 -10.22
C PRO A 222 1.54 5.92 -10.00
N GLN A 223 1.98 4.83 -10.63
CA GLN A 223 3.37 4.44 -10.86
C GLN A 223 3.45 4.06 -12.34
N ARG A 224 4.60 4.19 -12.99
CA ARG A 224 4.76 3.94 -14.45
C ARG A 224 6.12 3.33 -14.76
N ASP A 225 6.15 2.24 -15.51
CA ASP A 225 7.39 1.65 -16.01
C ASP A 225 7.76 2.27 -17.37
N VAL A 226 8.25 3.51 -17.30
CA VAL A 226 8.73 4.27 -18.47
C VAL A 226 9.94 3.59 -19.10
N GLN A 227 10.70 2.79 -18.35
CA GLN A 227 11.85 2.04 -18.86
C GLN A 227 11.41 0.89 -19.77
N LEU A 228 10.51 0.01 -19.32
CA LEU A 228 9.97 -1.08 -20.13
C LEU A 228 9.29 -0.57 -21.41
N LEU A 229 8.44 0.45 -21.26
CA LEU A 229 7.74 1.07 -22.38
C LEU A 229 8.72 1.79 -23.34
N GLY A 230 9.81 2.36 -22.82
CA GLY A 230 10.89 2.95 -23.60
C GLY A 230 11.71 1.91 -24.37
N VAL A 231 12.00 0.74 -23.79
CA VAL A 231 12.70 -0.35 -24.48
C VAL A 231 11.85 -0.90 -25.64
N LEU A 232 10.56 -1.17 -25.39
CA LEU A 232 9.60 -1.58 -26.42
C LEU A 232 9.57 -0.57 -27.58
N ALA A 233 9.40 0.71 -27.26
CA ALA A 233 9.36 1.81 -28.23
C ALA A 233 10.67 1.98 -29.02
N ASN A 234 11.82 1.85 -28.36
CA ASN A 234 13.13 1.94 -29.00
C ASN A 234 13.32 0.79 -30.00
N LYS A 235 13.25 -0.45 -29.51
CA LYS A 235 13.53 -1.66 -30.30
C LYS A 235 12.60 -1.88 -31.48
N THR A 236 11.33 -1.53 -31.34
CA THR A 236 10.32 -1.80 -32.38
C THR A 236 10.00 -0.58 -33.26
N GLY A 237 10.64 0.58 -33.03
CA GLY A 237 10.39 1.77 -33.83
C GLY A 237 9.01 2.40 -33.62
N GLY A 238 8.43 2.33 -32.41
CA GLY A 238 7.26 3.12 -31.99
C GLY A 238 7.63 4.21 -30.98
N ILE A 239 6.77 5.17 -30.70
CA ILE A 239 7.07 6.35 -29.85
C ILE A 239 6.50 6.20 -28.43
N ILE A 240 7.18 6.78 -27.43
CA ILE A 240 6.66 6.89 -26.07
C ILE A 240 6.21 8.33 -25.78
N ARG A 241 5.07 8.46 -25.11
CA ARG A 241 4.57 9.70 -24.49
C ARG A 241 4.26 9.41 -23.02
N VAL A 242 4.52 10.39 -22.15
CA VAL A 242 4.41 10.22 -20.69
C VAL A 242 3.43 11.25 -20.15
N ASP A 243 2.44 10.79 -19.39
CA ASP A 243 1.40 11.64 -18.82
C ASP A 243 1.93 12.67 -17.82
N ARG A 244 1.21 13.78 -17.68
CA ARG A 244 1.51 14.89 -16.75
C ARG A 244 0.23 15.26 -16.01
N ASP A 245 0.34 16.03 -14.92
CA ASP A 245 -0.80 16.40 -14.07
C ASP A 245 -1.78 17.41 -14.72
N ASP A 246 -1.99 17.33 -16.03
CA ASP A 246 -2.96 18.12 -16.80
C ASP A 246 -3.63 17.27 -17.91
N GLN A 247 -4.94 17.44 -18.09
CA GLN A 247 -5.72 16.69 -19.09
C GLN A 247 -5.39 17.08 -20.55
N ALA A 248 -4.71 18.21 -20.80
CA ALA A 248 -4.34 18.60 -22.16
C ALA A 248 -3.21 17.71 -22.69
N THR A 249 -2.21 17.39 -21.86
CA THR A 249 -1.10 16.46 -22.18
C THR A 249 -1.61 15.11 -22.67
N SER A 250 -2.62 14.53 -22.01
CA SER A 250 -3.25 13.27 -22.46
C SER A 250 -3.90 13.38 -23.85
N ARG A 251 -4.62 14.47 -24.15
CA ARG A 251 -5.24 14.67 -25.48
C ARG A 251 -4.23 14.98 -26.58
N VAL A 252 -3.18 15.74 -26.28
CA VAL A 252 -2.08 16.01 -27.21
C VAL A 252 -1.32 14.72 -27.53
N SER A 253 -0.99 13.92 -26.50
CA SER A 253 -0.32 12.62 -26.66
C SER A 253 -1.12 11.67 -27.57
N GLY A 254 -2.45 11.65 -27.44
CA GLY A 254 -3.32 10.86 -28.32
C GLY A 254 -3.23 11.28 -29.79
N ALA A 255 -3.21 12.58 -30.09
CA ALA A 255 -3.02 13.08 -31.45
C ALA A 255 -1.62 12.74 -31.99
N GLU A 256 -0.57 12.98 -31.20
CA GLU A 256 0.82 12.68 -31.59
C GLU A 256 1.05 11.17 -31.83
N LEU A 257 0.30 10.30 -31.14
CA LEU A 257 0.30 8.85 -31.37
C LEU A 257 -0.38 8.45 -32.70
N ALA A 258 -1.40 9.20 -33.14
CA ALA A 258 -2.03 8.99 -34.44
C ALA A 258 -1.14 9.50 -35.60
N ASP A 259 -0.50 10.65 -35.42
CA ASP A 259 0.53 11.17 -36.34
C ASP A 259 1.69 10.17 -36.48
N GLY A 260 2.16 9.60 -35.36
CA GLY A 260 3.24 8.61 -35.34
C GLY A 260 2.92 7.30 -36.09
N ILE A 261 1.64 6.94 -36.28
CA ILE A 261 1.22 5.81 -37.11
C ILE A 261 1.22 6.16 -38.60
N SER A 262 1.02 7.45 -38.91
CA SER A 262 1.08 7.96 -40.28
C SER A 262 2.52 8.11 -40.78
N MET A 263 3.54 7.86 -39.95
CA MET A 263 4.96 7.90 -40.30
C MET A 263 5.52 6.51 -40.63
N PRO A 264 6.36 6.35 -41.66
CA PRO A 264 6.98 5.07 -41.98
C PRO A 264 8.03 4.67 -40.93
N VAL A 265 8.05 3.39 -40.57
CA VAL A 265 9.13 2.77 -39.78
C VAL A 265 10.12 2.13 -40.75
N LEU A 266 11.40 2.51 -40.65
CA LEU A 266 12.47 1.98 -41.47
C LEU A 266 13.26 0.95 -40.66
N TRP A 267 13.01 -0.32 -40.92
CA TRP A 267 13.59 -1.44 -40.18
C TRP A 267 15.00 -1.70 -40.70
N THR A 268 16.03 -1.41 -39.90
CA THR A 268 17.43 -1.55 -40.35
C THR A 268 17.73 -2.99 -40.82
N VAL A 269 18.64 -3.14 -41.79
CA VAL A 269 19.05 -4.45 -42.34
C VAL A 269 20.54 -4.64 -42.18
N ASP A 270 21.33 -3.59 -42.46
CA ASP A 270 22.76 -3.52 -42.21
C ASP A 270 23.15 -2.11 -41.77
N ALA A 271 24.16 -2.00 -40.91
CA ALA A 271 24.61 -0.74 -40.32
C ALA A 271 26.14 -0.69 -40.28
N LYS A 272 26.74 -0.05 -41.31
CA LYS A 272 28.19 0.09 -41.44
C LYS A 272 28.65 1.36 -40.74
N LEU A 273 29.22 1.16 -39.55
CA LEU A 273 29.97 2.18 -38.81
C LEU A 273 31.42 2.28 -39.35
N PRO A 274 32.03 3.47 -39.29
CA PRO A 274 33.41 3.71 -39.73
C PRO A 274 34.44 3.02 -38.84
N GLU A 275 35.63 2.79 -39.39
CA GLU A 275 36.75 2.17 -38.67
C GLU A 275 37.14 3.00 -37.43
N GLY A 276 37.16 2.36 -36.26
CA GLY A 276 37.40 3.03 -34.99
C GLY A 276 36.13 3.53 -34.26
N MET A 277 34.93 3.26 -34.76
CA MET A 277 33.70 3.25 -33.94
C MET A 277 33.32 1.82 -33.54
N THR A 278 32.72 1.66 -32.36
CA THR A 278 31.99 0.45 -31.95
C THR A 278 30.54 0.80 -31.61
N SER A 279 29.64 -0.19 -31.54
CA SER A 279 28.32 0.02 -30.92
C SER A 279 27.94 -1.18 -30.05
N VAL A 280 27.16 -0.89 -29.00
CA VAL A 280 26.57 -1.89 -28.12
C VAL A 280 25.53 -2.76 -28.81
N PHE A 281 24.96 -2.32 -29.94
CA PHE A 281 23.94 -3.04 -30.70
C PHE A 281 24.54 -4.19 -31.51
N LYS A 282 24.80 -5.32 -30.85
CA LYS A 282 25.54 -6.48 -31.38
C LYS A 282 24.84 -7.30 -32.49
N GLN A 283 23.55 -7.07 -32.71
CA GLN A 283 22.76 -7.72 -33.78
C GLN A 283 22.30 -6.70 -34.81
N GLN A 284 21.52 -5.71 -34.37
CA GLN A 284 20.74 -4.82 -35.23
C GLN A 284 20.53 -3.48 -34.54
N VAL A 285 20.77 -2.38 -35.26
CA VAL A 285 20.49 -1.01 -34.80
C VAL A 285 18.97 -0.80 -34.75
N PRO A 286 18.38 -0.11 -33.76
CA PRO A 286 16.93 0.04 -33.69
C PRO A 286 16.34 0.75 -34.93
N PRO A 287 15.06 0.53 -35.28
CA PRO A 287 14.45 1.10 -36.49
C PRO A 287 14.51 2.64 -36.53
N LEU A 288 14.75 3.18 -37.72
CA LEU A 288 14.77 4.62 -38.00
C LEU A 288 13.33 5.13 -38.26
N ARG A 289 13.06 6.40 -37.96
CA ARG A 289 11.77 7.06 -38.22
C ARG A 289 11.97 8.54 -38.60
N PRO A 290 11.13 9.17 -39.45
CA PRO A 290 11.28 10.59 -39.79
C PRO A 290 10.97 11.57 -38.66
N ASP A 291 10.17 11.16 -37.67
CA ASP A 291 9.60 12.02 -36.62
C ASP A 291 10.42 12.07 -35.32
N ARG A 292 11.45 11.23 -35.18
CA ARG A 292 12.35 11.18 -34.00
C ARG A 292 13.70 10.57 -34.35
N GLU A 293 14.72 10.78 -33.52
CA GLU A 293 16.05 10.20 -33.75
C GLU A 293 16.11 8.73 -33.30
N THR A 294 16.89 7.90 -33.97
CA THR A 294 17.41 6.67 -33.38
C THR A 294 18.76 6.97 -32.74
N VAL A 295 18.92 6.57 -31.47
CA VAL A 295 20.16 6.79 -30.72
C VAL A 295 21.01 5.52 -30.72
N VAL A 296 22.23 5.63 -31.23
CA VAL A 296 23.26 4.60 -31.28
C VAL A 296 24.38 4.98 -30.32
N ILE A 297 24.68 4.14 -29.34
CA ILE A 297 25.77 4.39 -28.37
C ILE A 297 26.91 3.38 -28.52
N GLY A 298 28.10 3.77 -28.08
CA GLY A 298 29.30 2.93 -28.08
C GLY A 298 30.58 3.70 -27.73
N THR A 299 31.72 3.16 -28.12
CA THR A 299 33.05 3.81 -27.98
C THR A 299 33.61 4.24 -29.34
N MET A 300 34.45 5.27 -29.35
CA MET A 300 35.12 5.73 -30.56
C MET A 300 36.59 6.11 -30.31
N ASN A 301 37.41 5.95 -31.35
CA ASN A 301 38.82 6.34 -31.36
C ASN A 301 39.12 7.45 -32.38
N ALA A 302 38.21 7.68 -33.34
CA ALA A 302 38.36 8.64 -34.42
C ALA A 302 37.57 9.94 -34.14
N ARG A 303 38.19 11.10 -34.40
CA ARG A 303 37.60 12.44 -34.16
C ARG A 303 37.38 13.28 -35.44
N ASP A 304 37.87 12.82 -36.58
CA ASP A 304 37.62 13.43 -37.89
C ASP A 304 36.17 13.24 -38.36
N ALA A 305 35.80 13.85 -39.49
CA ALA A 305 34.52 13.62 -40.14
C ALA A 305 34.45 12.19 -40.73
N GLN A 306 33.31 11.52 -40.55
CA GLN A 306 33.14 10.09 -40.78
C GLN A 306 31.85 9.86 -41.54
N GLN A 307 31.84 8.88 -42.45
CA GLN A 307 30.64 8.50 -43.19
C GLN A 307 30.03 7.25 -42.54
N ILE A 308 28.74 7.32 -42.25
CA ILE A 308 27.93 6.22 -41.73
C ILE A 308 26.95 5.79 -42.82
N SER A 309 26.81 4.48 -43.04
CA SER A 309 25.83 3.93 -43.99
C SER A 309 24.90 2.94 -43.28
N ILE A 310 23.59 3.11 -43.43
CA ILE A 310 22.58 2.19 -42.89
C ILE A 310 21.59 1.88 -44.01
N SER A 311 21.39 0.58 -44.26
CA SER A 311 20.31 0.11 -45.11
C SER A 311 19.10 -0.26 -44.25
N ALA A 312 17.89 0.01 -44.74
CA ALA A 312 16.66 -0.29 -44.02
C ALA A 312 15.52 -0.72 -44.94
N GLU A 313 14.73 -1.69 -44.49
CA GLU A 313 13.51 -2.16 -45.15
C GLU A 313 12.33 -1.25 -44.79
N VAL A 314 11.61 -0.81 -45.82
CA VAL A 314 10.33 -0.10 -45.73
C VAL A 314 9.33 -0.84 -46.60
N GLN A 315 8.35 -1.49 -46.00
CA GLN A 315 7.26 -2.19 -46.71
C GLN A 315 7.72 -3.30 -47.69
N GLY A 316 8.98 -3.77 -47.60
CA GLY A 316 9.61 -4.72 -48.52
C GLY A 316 10.52 -4.10 -49.58
N GLU A 317 10.68 -2.77 -49.61
CA GLU A 317 11.70 -2.07 -50.39
C GLU A 317 12.90 -1.73 -49.50
N VAL A 318 14.13 -1.85 -50.00
CA VAL A 318 15.34 -1.50 -49.24
C VAL A 318 15.80 -0.10 -49.61
N VAL A 319 15.94 0.76 -48.59
CA VAL A 319 16.43 2.13 -48.69
C VAL A 319 17.84 2.18 -48.11
N GLU A 320 18.81 2.57 -48.95
CA GLU A 320 20.19 2.87 -48.52
C GLU A 320 20.29 4.34 -48.10
N MET A 321 20.80 4.61 -46.91
CA MET A 321 20.98 5.95 -46.34
C MET A 321 22.43 6.17 -45.92
N GLN A 322 22.94 7.38 -46.13
CA GLN A 322 24.32 7.75 -45.81
C GLN A 322 24.37 9.13 -45.15
N TRP A 323 25.16 9.27 -44.09
CA TRP A 323 25.36 10.53 -43.37
C TRP A 323 26.85 10.80 -43.19
N ASP A 324 27.27 12.00 -43.60
CA ASP A 324 28.57 12.55 -43.25
C ASP A 324 28.44 13.28 -41.91
N VAL A 325 29.05 12.73 -40.86
CA VAL A 325 28.94 13.22 -39.49
C VAL A 325 30.30 13.60 -38.93
N LYS A 326 30.37 14.68 -38.15
CA LYS A 326 31.55 15.03 -37.37
C LYS A 326 31.24 14.85 -35.88
N PRO A 327 32.08 14.13 -35.11
CA PRO A 327 32.00 14.12 -33.65
C PRO A 327 32.06 15.55 -33.10
N ALA A 328 31.14 15.88 -32.17
CA ALA A 328 31.30 17.07 -31.34
C ALA A 328 32.50 16.93 -30.39
N ASP A 329 32.97 18.04 -29.84
CA ASP A 329 33.94 18.02 -28.74
C ASP A 329 33.33 17.34 -27.50
N SER A 330 34.18 16.94 -26.54
CA SER A 330 33.73 16.29 -25.29
C SER A 330 32.93 17.25 -24.41
N ASN A 331 31.79 16.79 -23.89
CA ASN A 331 30.94 17.55 -22.97
C ASN A 331 30.61 16.76 -21.70
N GLN A 332 30.75 17.41 -20.54
CA GLN A 332 30.44 16.81 -19.23
C GLN A 332 28.98 16.42 -19.05
N ASP A 333 28.03 17.04 -19.76
CA ASP A 333 26.60 16.62 -19.74
C ASP A 333 26.43 15.13 -20.10
N TYR A 334 27.39 14.57 -20.84
CA TYR A 334 27.42 13.18 -21.29
C TYR A 334 28.30 12.24 -20.44
N SER A 335 28.65 12.64 -19.20
CA SER A 335 29.45 11.83 -18.25
C SER A 335 28.84 10.47 -17.89
N PHE A 336 27.53 10.29 -18.12
CA PHE A 336 26.78 9.05 -17.92
C PHE A 336 26.98 8.01 -19.04
N LEU A 337 27.49 8.41 -20.22
CA LEU A 337 27.66 7.51 -21.37
C LEU A 337 28.57 6.28 -21.09
N PRO A 338 29.69 6.37 -20.36
CA PRO A 338 30.50 5.20 -20.01
C PRO A 338 29.71 4.14 -19.23
N HIS A 339 28.85 4.58 -18.31
CA HIS A 339 28.00 3.69 -17.51
C HIS A 339 26.89 3.06 -18.37
N LEU A 340 26.21 3.88 -19.18
CA LEU A 340 25.14 3.41 -20.06
C LEU A 340 25.65 2.43 -21.13
N VAL A 341 26.83 2.70 -21.71
CA VAL A 341 27.51 1.78 -22.65
C VAL A 341 27.92 0.47 -21.94
N SER A 342 28.43 0.55 -20.70
CA SER A 342 28.78 -0.64 -19.91
C SER A 342 27.55 -1.53 -19.63
N ILE A 343 26.42 -0.97 -19.18
CA ILE A 343 25.17 -1.72 -18.98
C ILE A 343 24.69 -2.32 -20.30
N ALA A 344 24.67 -1.54 -21.37
CA ALA A 344 24.13 -1.96 -22.65
C ALA A 344 24.97 -3.04 -23.35
N ASP A 345 26.30 -2.97 -23.31
CA ASP A 345 27.16 -3.95 -23.97
C ASP A 345 26.94 -5.38 -23.41
N ASN A 346 26.74 -5.49 -22.10
CA ASN A 346 26.42 -6.75 -21.42
C ASN A 346 25.13 -7.42 -21.92
N ASN A 347 24.19 -6.66 -22.51
CA ASN A 347 22.94 -7.17 -23.08
C ASN A 347 22.79 -6.91 -24.60
N GLY A 348 23.86 -6.54 -25.30
CA GLY A 348 23.80 -6.24 -26.74
C GLY A 348 22.88 -5.06 -27.10
N GLY A 349 22.69 -4.12 -26.16
CA GLY A 349 21.74 -3.03 -26.27
C GLY A 349 20.27 -3.49 -26.29
N ALA A 350 19.94 -4.69 -25.80
CA ALA A 350 18.58 -5.19 -25.67
C ALA A 350 17.69 -4.26 -24.84
N VAL A 351 18.18 -3.80 -23.68
CA VAL A 351 17.37 -3.13 -22.64
C VAL A 351 17.63 -1.61 -22.58
N LEU A 352 17.83 -0.98 -23.74
CA LEU A 352 18.04 0.48 -23.85
C LEU A 352 16.72 1.25 -24.07
N PRO A 353 16.30 2.14 -23.14
CA PRO A 353 15.08 2.95 -23.29
C PRO A 353 15.31 4.28 -24.04
N THR A 354 16.39 4.41 -24.83
CA THR A 354 16.86 5.66 -25.46
C THR A 354 16.04 6.03 -26.71
N VAL A 355 14.75 6.30 -26.53
CA VAL A 355 13.80 6.71 -27.58
C VAL A 355 14.07 8.14 -28.01
N GLY A 356 14.95 8.33 -29.00
CA GLY A 356 15.41 9.65 -29.43
C GLY A 356 16.23 10.39 -28.38
N ILE A 357 16.58 11.64 -28.67
CA ILE A 357 17.38 12.45 -27.74
C ILE A 357 16.64 12.66 -26.41
N ALA A 358 15.31 12.81 -26.44
CA ALA A 358 14.48 12.90 -25.23
C ALA A 358 14.58 11.66 -24.33
N GLY A 359 14.53 10.44 -24.90
CA GLY A 359 14.71 9.21 -24.14
C GLY A 359 16.14 9.02 -23.59
N LEU A 360 17.15 9.55 -24.29
CA LEU A 360 18.53 9.60 -23.79
C LEU A 360 18.66 10.54 -22.59
N GLU A 361 18.01 11.71 -22.63
CA GLU A 361 17.99 12.67 -21.52
C GLU A 361 17.23 12.16 -20.28
N GLU A 362 16.07 11.50 -20.45
CA GLU A 362 15.39 10.82 -19.34
C GLU A 362 16.25 9.69 -18.74
N THR A 363 17.01 8.98 -19.58
CA THR A 363 17.98 7.97 -19.13
C THR A 363 19.12 8.60 -18.30
N ARG A 364 19.65 9.75 -18.73
CA ARG A 364 20.64 10.54 -17.97
C ARG A 364 20.07 10.97 -16.61
N LEU A 365 18.84 11.48 -16.58
CA LEU A 365 18.17 11.90 -15.35
C LEU A 365 17.94 10.72 -14.39
N ALA A 366 17.58 9.54 -14.89
CA ALA A 366 17.44 8.34 -14.07
C ALA A 366 18.77 7.90 -13.43
N ILE A 367 19.86 7.84 -14.21
CA ILE A 367 21.21 7.51 -13.71
C ILE A 367 21.66 8.53 -12.66
N GLN A 368 21.46 9.83 -12.91
CA GLN A 368 21.77 10.88 -11.93
C GLN A 368 20.91 10.76 -10.66
N GLN A 369 19.65 10.32 -10.74
CA GLN A 369 18.83 10.08 -9.56
C GLN A 369 19.31 8.86 -8.74
N GLU A 370 19.77 7.78 -9.36
CA GLU A 370 20.40 6.66 -8.64
C GLU A 370 21.71 7.12 -7.95
N ALA A 371 22.59 7.80 -8.69
CA ALA A 371 23.83 8.37 -8.16
C ALA A 371 23.55 9.27 -6.95
N ASN A 372 22.56 10.15 -7.02
CA ASN A 372 22.15 11.03 -5.91
C ASN A 372 21.54 10.29 -4.71
N GLN A 373 21.01 9.07 -4.88
CA GLN A 373 20.61 8.22 -3.75
C GLN A 373 21.83 7.54 -3.12
N LEU A 374 22.75 7.05 -3.95
CA LEU A 374 24.02 6.47 -3.49
C LEU A 374 24.89 7.50 -2.75
N ILE A 375 25.03 8.73 -3.24
CA ILE A 375 25.77 9.81 -2.56
C ILE A 375 25.20 10.05 -1.15
N LYS A 376 23.87 10.05 -0.99
CA LYS A 376 23.23 10.17 0.34
C LYS A 376 23.57 8.98 1.23
N ALA A 377 23.52 7.76 0.73
CA ALA A 377 23.90 6.56 1.47
C ALA A 377 25.39 6.56 1.87
N GLY A 378 26.30 6.94 0.96
CA GLY A 378 27.73 7.06 1.21
C GLY A 378 28.07 8.18 2.20
N THR A 379 27.33 9.29 2.17
CA THR A 379 27.42 10.37 3.15
C THR A 379 27.00 9.90 4.55
N VAL A 380 25.90 9.13 4.65
CA VAL A 380 25.45 8.54 5.92
C VAL A 380 26.46 7.52 6.45
N ALA A 381 27.00 6.63 5.60
CA ALA A 381 28.06 5.70 5.99
C ALA A 381 29.31 6.43 6.52
N LEU A 382 29.73 7.51 5.84
CA LEU A 382 30.86 8.34 6.27
C LEU A 382 30.60 9.08 7.60
N GLN A 383 29.36 9.48 7.87
CA GLN A 383 28.94 10.06 9.15
C GLN A 383 28.89 9.01 10.27
N GLN A 384 28.53 7.77 9.96
CA GLN A 384 28.51 6.63 10.88
C GLN A 384 29.90 6.01 11.13
N GLY A 385 30.93 6.43 10.40
CA GLY A 385 32.30 5.92 10.53
C GLY A 385 32.60 4.68 9.68
N ASP A 386 31.67 4.22 8.85
CA ASP A 386 31.91 3.17 7.85
C ASP A 386 32.66 3.76 6.64
N VAL A 387 33.97 3.94 6.84
CA VAL A 387 34.92 4.42 5.84
C VAL A 387 34.97 3.49 4.62
N THR A 388 34.75 2.19 4.80
CA THR A 388 34.87 1.17 3.75
C THR A 388 33.60 1.09 2.89
N GLY A 389 32.41 1.12 3.49
CA GLY A 389 31.15 1.29 2.77
C GLY A 389 31.06 2.65 2.07
N ALA A 390 31.45 3.75 2.73
CA ALA A 390 31.51 5.06 2.10
C ALA A 390 32.42 5.07 0.85
N LYS A 391 33.62 4.47 0.92
CA LYS A 391 34.51 4.29 -0.23
C LYS A 391 33.90 3.44 -1.34
N LYS A 392 33.24 2.33 -1.00
CA LYS A 392 32.59 1.45 -1.97
C LYS A 392 31.43 2.13 -2.69
N VAL A 393 30.61 2.89 -1.97
CA VAL A 393 29.46 3.61 -2.52
C VAL A 393 29.91 4.78 -3.39
N ALA A 394 30.86 5.60 -2.93
CA ALA A 394 31.43 6.68 -3.74
C ALA A 394 32.19 6.17 -4.98
N GLY A 395 32.88 5.02 -4.85
CA GLY A 395 33.47 4.30 -5.99
C GLY A 395 32.42 3.92 -7.03
N LYS A 396 31.30 3.30 -6.62
CA LYS A 396 30.19 2.99 -7.54
C LYS A 396 29.62 4.25 -8.19
N VAL A 397 29.49 5.37 -7.46
CA VAL A 397 29.03 6.63 -8.06
C VAL A 397 30.00 7.15 -9.12
N LEU A 398 31.31 7.03 -8.94
CA LEU A 398 32.30 7.41 -9.96
C LEU A 398 32.41 6.40 -11.12
N GLU A 399 31.89 5.18 -10.96
CA GLU A 399 31.62 4.24 -12.07
C GLU A 399 30.34 4.62 -12.87
N GLN A 400 29.47 5.47 -12.31
CA GLN A 400 28.24 5.97 -12.93
C GLN A 400 28.41 7.35 -13.57
N ASP A 401 29.07 8.25 -12.86
CA ASP A 401 29.36 9.64 -13.23
C ASP A 401 30.81 9.97 -12.82
N PRO A 402 31.81 9.77 -13.71
CA PRO A 402 33.23 9.87 -13.35
C PRO A 402 33.71 11.29 -12.99
N GLY A 403 32.86 12.31 -13.09
CA GLY A 403 33.15 13.69 -12.70
C GLY A 403 32.41 14.15 -11.43
N ASN A 404 31.80 13.24 -10.67
CA ASN A 404 30.89 13.60 -9.58
C ASN A 404 31.61 14.21 -8.35
N PRO A 405 31.44 15.51 -8.06
CA PRO A 405 32.23 16.19 -7.02
C PRO A 405 31.84 15.76 -5.60
N GLU A 406 30.61 15.28 -5.40
CA GLU A 406 30.13 14.83 -4.09
C GLU A 406 30.72 13.44 -3.75
N ALA A 407 30.85 12.56 -4.75
CA ALA A 407 31.56 11.29 -4.61
C ALA A 407 33.08 11.48 -4.42
N GLU A 408 33.72 12.39 -5.15
CA GLU A 408 35.12 12.78 -4.91
C GLU A 408 35.33 13.33 -3.49
N ALA A 409 34.39 14.14 -2.98
CA ALA A 409 34.42 14.64 -1.61
C ALA A 409 34.28 13.51 -0.56
N ILE A 410 33.38 12.54 -0.79
CA ILE A 410 33.26 11.34 0.07
C ILE A 410 34.56 10.52 0.04
N LEU A 411 35.14 10.25 -1.12
CA LEU A 411 36.43 9.53 -1.21
C LEU A 411 37.55 10.28 -0.51
N SER A 412 37.63 11.61 -0.66
CA SER A 412 38.65 12.44 -0.03
C SER A 412 38.53 12.44 1.50
N ALA A 413 37.31 12.62 2.01
CA ALA A 413 37.03 12.60 3.44
C ALA A 413 37.21 11.20 4.07
N ALA A 414 36.89 10.13 3.32
CA ALA A 414 37.14 8.75 3.72
C ALA A 414 38.63 8.36 3.59
N GLY A 415 39.39 8.98 2.69
CA GLY A 415 40.83 8.79 2.54
C GLY A 415 41.61 9.31 3.76
N ASN A 416 41.15 10.42 4.34
CA ASN A 416 41.76 11.08 5.50
C ASN A 416 41.33 10.50 6.87
N ARG A 417 40.56 9.40 6.90
CA ARG A 417 40.08 8.75 8.13
C ARG A 417 40.57 7.30 8.24
N PRO A 418 41.09 6.84 9.39
CA PRO A 418 41.36 5.43 9.62
C PRO A 418 40.04 4.65 9.65
N ASP A 419 40.06 3.44 9.10
CA ASP A 419 38.89 2.55 9.07
C ASP A 419 38.70 1.88 10.44
N VAL A 420 37.60 2.21 11.12
CA VAL A 420 37.26 1.67 12.44
C VAL A 420 36.75 0.22 12.35
N SER A 421 36.22 -0.20 11.20
CA SER A 421 35.63 -1.54 11.03
C SER A 421 36.65 -2.68 11.11
N THR A 422 37.88 -2.44 10.67
CA THR A 422 38.96 -3.45 10.63
C THR A 422 39.82 -3.49 11.90
N ALA A 423 39.82 -2.44 12.72
CA ALA A 423 40.62 -2.33 13.95
C ALA A 423 40.29 -3.40 15.02
N VAL A 424 39.04 -3.89 15.04
CA VAL A 424 38.55 -4.90 15.99
C VAL A 424 39.12 -6.29 15.68
N ALA A 425 39.42 -6.60 14.42
CA ALA A 425 39.87 -7.93 13.99
C ALA A 425 41.38 -8.17 14.20
N ALA A 426 42.20 -7.13 14.11
CA ALA A 426 43.67 -7.25 14.22
C ALA A 426 44.18 -7.30 15.68
N SER A 427 43.40 -6.79 16.64
CA SER A 427 43.88 -6.48 18.00
C SER A 427 43.83 -7.64 19.00
N GLN A 428 43.48 -8.87 18.57
CA GLN A 428 43.33 -10.03 19.47
C GLN A 428 44.43 -11.10 19.34
N ILE A 429 45.43 -10.95 18.46
CA ILE A 429 46.50 -11.95 18.26
C ILE A 429 47.90 -11.35 18.45
N GLN A 430 48.16 -10.79 19.64
CA GLN A 430 49.46 -10.86 20.36
C GLN A 430 49.45 -10.02 21.65
N ASN A 431 49.25 -10.67 22.81
CA ASN A 431 49.86 -10.24 24.08
C ASN A 431 49.70 -11.30 25.19
N GLN A 432 50.52 -12.36 25.15
CA GLN A 432 50.83 -13.22 26.31
C GLN A 432 52.28 -13.71 26.26
N THR A 433 53.21 -12.88 26.74
CA THR A 433 54.50 -13.30 27.30
C THR A 433 54.85 -12.37 28.47
N VAL A 434 55.54 -12.90 29.48
CA VAL A 434 55.76 -12.29 30.80
C VAL A 434 57.27 -12.15 31.07
N ALA A 435 57.65 -11.40 32.13
CA ALA A 435 58.98 -11.31 32.78
C ALA A 435 59.98 -10.27 32.22
N LEU A 436 60.88 -9.63 33.02
CA LEU A 436 61.03 -9.50 34.49
C LEU A 436 61.99 -8.32 34.84
N GLN A 437 61.80 -7.71 36.03
CA GLN A 437 62.79 -7.06 36.94
C GLN A 437 63.91 -6.09 36.46
N ASP A 438 63.77 -4.82 36.88
CA ASP A 438 64.61 -4.08 37.88
C ASP A 438 66.14 -3.76 37.67
N PRO A 439 66.74 -2.79 38.43
CA PRO A 439 67.78 -1.88 37.91
C PRO A 439 69.15 -1.90 38.65
N THR A 440 70.13 -1.06 38.24
CA THR A 440 71.13 -0.39 39.13
C THR A 440 72.05 0.66 38.43
N ASP A 441 72.38 1.72 39.19
CA ASP A 441 73.65 2.46 39.42
C ASP A 441 74.55 3.15 38.33
N GLU A 442 74.62 4.48 38.49
CA GLU A 442 75.79 5.40 38.59
C GLU A 442 77.16 5.20 37.86
N ALA A 443 77.43 6.11 36.89
CA ALA A 443 78.60 7.03 36.82
C ALA A 443 80.05 6.43 36.80
N PRO A 444 81.17 7.17 37.03
CA PRO A 444 81.50 8.60 36.89
C PRO A 444 82.82 8.87 36.06
N LEU A 445 83.48 10.03 36.28
CA LEU A 445 84.93 10.39 36.11
C LEU A 445 85.39 11.19 34.85
N VAL A 446 86.47 12.01 34.85
CA VAL A 446 87.08 12.99 35.82
C VAL A 446 88.17 13.85 35.10
N ILE A 447 89.06 14.60 35.81
CA ILE A 447 90.36 15.25 35.37
C ILE A 447 90.27 16.74 34.89
N GLN A 448 91.16 17.73 35.24
CA GLN A 448 92.05 18.03 36.40
C GLN A 448 92.70 19.46 36.29
N GLY A 449 93.10 20.05 37.44
CA GLY A 449 94.28 20.95 37.61
C GLY A 449 94.19 22.44 37.20
N GLN A 450 95.07 23.35 37.64
CA GLN A 450 96.03 23.41 38.78
C GLN A 450 96.42 24.90 39.09
N PRO A 451 97.11 25.25 40.21
CA PRO A 451 97.11 26.61 40.80
C PRO A 451 98.44 27.41 40.78
N ALA A 452 98.38 28.71 41.11
CA ALA A 452 99.42 29.50 41.80
C ALA A 452 98.90 30.87 42.31
N ASP A 453 99.12 31.16 43.61
CA ASP A 453 99.73 32.34 44.28
C ASP A 453 99.95 33.66 43.47
N ASP A 454 99.94 34.88 44.06
CA ASP A 454 100.18 35.25 45.47
C ASP A 454 99.54 36.61 45.91
N LEU A 455 99.19 36.69 47.22
CA LEU A 455 99.10 37.82 48.18
C LEU A 455 98.38 39.19 47.92
N GLU A 456 97.53 39.54 48.92
CA GLU A 456 97.26 40.87 49.53
C GLU A 456 96.56 42.00 48.69
N ASP A 457 95.68 42.86 49.23
CA ASP A 457 95.26 43.13 50.64
C ASP A 457 93.76 43.56 50.77
N SER A 458 93.24 43.48 51.99
CA SER A 458 92.16 44.30 52.60
C SER A 458 90.84 44.60 51.84
N ASP A 459 89.93 43.63 51.64
CA ASP A 459 88.47 43.94 51.49
C ASP A 459 87.50 42.79 51.87
N GLY A 460 87.79 42.11 52.98
CA GLY A 460 87.33 40.74 53.26
C GLY A 460 85.92 40.50 53.82
N PHE A 461 85.00 41.47 53.84
CA PHE A 461 83.64 41.28 54.38
C PHE A 461 82.51 41.52 53.37
N LEU A 462 82.51 42.66 52.68
CA LEU A 462 81.46 43.01 51.71
C LEU A 462 81.48 42.06 50.50
N ASN A 463 82.67 41.74 49.99
CA ASN A 463 82.86 40.76 48.90
C ASN A 463 82.38 39.34 49.28
N ARG A 464 82.43 38.95 50.57
CA ARG A 464 81.87 37.66 51.02
C ARG A 464 80.35 37.66 50.96
N ILE A 465 79.69 38.69 51.49
CA ILE A 465 78.23 38.82 51.45
C ILE A 465 77.70 38.93 50.01
N GLN A 466 78.45 39.60 49.12
CA GLN A 466 78.11 39.68 47.70
C GLN A 466 78.27 38.33 46.97
N ASN A 467 79.33 37.56 47.26
CA ASN A 467 79.53 36.23 46.68
C ASN A 467 78.57 35.18 47.24
N GLU A 468 78.21 35.23 48.52
CA GLU A 468 77.19 34.35 49.11
C GLU A 468 75.82 34.61 48.48
N ARG A 469 75.45 35.89 48.26
CA ARG A 469 74.20 36.25 47.59
C ARG A 469 74.16 35.90 46.11
N SER A 470 75.26 36.05 45.36
CA SER A 470 75.30 35.65 43.95
C SER A 470 75.20 34.12 43.76
N VAL A 471 75.73 33.33 44.69
CA VAL A 471 75.57 31.86 44.70
C VAL A 471 74.13 31.46 45.02
N VAL A 472 73.47 32.10 46.00
CA VAL A 472 72.04 31.86 46.31
C VAL A 472 71.15 32.24 45.12
N GLU A 473 71.38 33.41 44.52
CA GLU A 473 70.63 33.86 43.34
C GLU A 473 70.85 32.92 42.13
N GLY A 474 72.10 32.49 41.88
CA GLY A 474 72.41 31.53 40.82
C GLY A 474 71.72 30.18 41.01
N LYS A 475 71.62 29.70 42.25
CA LYS A 475 70.87 28.47 42.58
C LYS A 475 69.37 28.63 42.32
N LEU A 476 68.75 29.75 42.74
CA LEU A 476 67.33 29.99 42.49
C LEU A 476 67.02 30.15 40.99
N ARG A 477 67.88 30.86 40.23
CA ARG A 477 67.77 30.99 38.76
C ARG A 477 67.78 29.60 38.09
N GLN A 478 68.59 28.65 38.57
CA GLN A 478 68.63 27.27 38.06
C GLN A 478 67.44 26.42 38.52
N GLU A 479 66.97 26.56 39.76
CA GLU A 479 65.75 25.87 40.25
C GLU A 479 64.51 26.29 39.45
N VAL A 480 64.34 27.60 39.22
CA VAL A 480 63.24 28.13 38.39
C VAL A 480 63.35 27.61 36.96
N LYS A 481 64.55 27.61 36.36
CA LYS A 481 64.76 27.07 35.01
C LYS A 481 64.31 25.61 34.90
N ILE A 482 64.72 24.75 35.83
CA ILE A 482 64.32 23.32 35.83
C ILE A 482 62.80 23.19 36.01
N GLY A 483 62.19 23.99 36.89
CA GLY A 483 60.73 24.02 37.08
C GLY A 483 59.96 24.44 35.82
N LEU A 484 60.49 25.42 35.06
CA LEU A 484 59.92 25.87 33.79
C LEU A 484 60.09 24.83 32.66
N GLU A 485 61.22 24.11 32.61
CA GLU A 485 61.45 23.02 31.66
C GLU A 485 60.53 21.82 31.94
N GLN A 486 60.33 21.46 33.22
CA GLN A 486 59.36 20.42 33.63
C GLN A 486 57.90 20.84 33.39
N ALA A 487 57.56 22.11 33.62
CA ALA A 487 56.24 22.64 33.28
C ALA A 487 55.95 22.48 31.78
N ARG A 488 56.88 22.93 30.92
CA ARG A 488 56.71 22.87 29.46
C ARG A 488 56.57 21.45 28.91
N SER A 489 57.21 20.45 29.51
CA SER A 489 57.02 19.05 29.09
C SER A 489 55.69 18.44 29.53
N GLN A 490 55.03 19.02 30.54
CA GLN A 490 53.76 18.52 31.09
C GLN A 490 52.51 19.34 30.70
N ILE A 491 52.68 20.56 30.17
CA ILE A 491 51.60 21.44 29.68
C ILE A 491 50.69 20.77 28.63
N GLY A 492 51.19 19.77 27.89
CA GLY A 492 50.39 19.01 26.93
C GLY A 492 49.60 17.82 27.50
N VAL A 493 49.72 17.52 28.80
CA VAL A 493 49.15 16.31 29.44
C VAL A 493 48.39 16.63 30.73
N ASP A 494 48.93 17.54 31.55
CA ASP A 494 48.35 18.00 32.82
C ASP A 494 48.50 19.53 32.95
N PRO A 495 47.68 20.32 32.22
CA PRO A 495 47.76 21.79 32.27
C PRO A 495 47.45 22.34 33.66
N GLU A 496 46.41 21.81 34.32
CA GLU A 496 45.95 22.33 35.61
C GLU A 496 46.99 22.08 36.72
N GLY A 497 47.52 20.86 36.81
CA GLY A 497 48.57 20.53 37.77
C GLY A 497 49.86 21.29 37.49
N VAL A 498 50.22 21.59 36.23
CA VAL A 498 51.32 22.52 35.94
C VAL A 498 51.02 23.92 36.49
N VAL A 499 49.81 24.47 36.27
CA VAL A 499 49.42 25.77 36.84
C VAL A 499 49.52 25.77 38.37
N GLN A 500 49.16 24.67 39.04
CA GLN A 500 49.34 24.53 40.49
C GLN A 500 50.83 24.48 40.89
N ARG A 501 51.66 23.69 40.19
CA ARG A 501 53.12 23.58 40.43
C ARG A 501 53.85 24.91 40.21
N LEU A 502 53.51 25.66 39.18
CA LEU A 502 54.09 26.99 38.90
C LEU A 502 53.67 28.05 39.95
N LYS A 503 52.43 27.99 40.48
CA LYS A 503 52.01 28.87 41.60
C LYS A 503 52.82 28.60 42.88
N GLN A 504 53.17 27.34 43.15
CA GLN A 504 54.07 26.98 44.26
C GLN A 504 55.50 27.52 44.03
N LEU A 505 55.99 27.49 42.79
CA LEU A 505 57.30 28.05 42.42
C LEU A 505 57.37 29.58 42.61
N ILE A 506 56.30 30.32 42.31
CA ILE A 506 56.22 31.77 42.64
C ILE A 506 56.36 32.00 44.15
N ALA A 507 55.66 31.21 44.98
CA ALA A 507 55.74 31.36 46.43
C ALA A 507 57.16 31.12 46.98
N HIS A 508 57.91 30.18 46.40
CA HIS A 508 59.33 29.91 46.73
C HIS A 508 60.25 31.07 46.31
N VAL A 509 60.01 31.67 45.13
CA VAL A 509 60.75 32.85 44.65
C VAL A 509 60.46 34.09 45.51
N ASP A 510 59.20 34.30 45.91
CA ASP A 510 58.81 35.42 46.78
C ASP A 510 59.45 35.35 48.19
N THR A 511 59.68 34.15 48.74
CA THR A 511 60.28 33.97 50.08
C THR A 511 61.82 33.97 50.12
N SER A 512 62.50 33.95 48.97
CA SER A 512 63.97 33.81 48.89
C SER A 512 64.72 35.15 49.07
N ASP A 513 65.87 35.18 49.77
CA ASP A 513 66.72 36.39 49.92
C ASP A 513 67.54 36.70 48.65
N VAL A 514 66.83 37.20 47.64
CA VAL A 514 67.34 37.58 46.33
C VAL A 514 67.09 39.06 46.06
N SER A 515 67.92 39.65 45.19
CA SER A 515 67.80 41.03 44.72
C SER A 515 66.39 41.33 44.16
N THR A 516 65.92 42.58 44.32
CA THR A 516 64.56 42.98 43.90
C THR A 516 64.34 42.74 42.41
N ASP A 517 65.33 43.09 41.59
CA ASP A 517 65.27 43.04 40.14
C ASP A 517 65.21 41.59 39.65
N SER A 518 66.07 40.71 40.17
CA SER A 518 66.07 39.28 39.81
C SER A 518 64.85 38.54 40.35
N ARG A 519 64.25 38.96 41.48
CA ARG A 519 62.95 38.43 41.93
C ARG A 519 61.84 38.80 40.94
N GLN A 520 61.83 40.03 40.42
CA GLN A 520 60.88 40.45 39.39
C GLN A 520 61.11 39.72 38.06
N GLU A 521 62.36 39.54 37.63
CA GLU A 521 62.73 38.81 36.42
C GLU A 521 62.21 37.35 36.45
N LEU A 522 62.54 36.61 37.51
CA LEU A 522 62.11 35.22 37.67
C LEU A 522 60.59 35.10 37.83
N ARG A 523 59.97 36.01 38.58
CA ARG A 523 58.52 36.05 38.75
C ARG A 523 57.80 36.24 37.40
N GLN A 524 58.26 37.18 36.57
CA GLN A 524 57.68 37.43 35.25
C GLN A 524 57.76 36.18 34.36
N GLN A 525 58.91 35.49 34.33
CA GLN A 525 59.09 34.26 33.55
C GLN A 525 58.12 33.13 33.98
N ILE A 526 57.81 33.04 35.27
CA ILE A 526 56.84 32.07 35.78
C ILE A 526 55.39 32.52 35.50
N GLU A 527 55.05 33.78 35.71
CA GLU A 527 53.71 34.33 35.40
C GLU A 527 53.39 34.26 33.89
N ASP A 528 54.39 34.40 33.01
CA ASP A 528 54.27 34.18 31.57
C ASP A 528 53.96 32.71 31.23
N THR A 529 54.69 31.78 31.83
CA THR A 529 54.48 30.33 31.62
C THR A 529 53.16 29.85 32.24
N ILE A 530 52.67 30.51 33.30
CA ILE A 530 51.31 30.29 33.83
C ILE A 530 50.27 30.78 32.81
N ARG A 531 50.47 31.91 32.13
CA ARG A 531 49.54 32.37 31.07
C ARG A 531 49.49 31.40 29.89
N GLU A 532 50.64 30.86 29.47
CA GLU A 532 50.76 29.79 28.48
C GLU A 532 50.00 28.52 28.91
N ALA A 533 50.20 28.05 30.14
CA ALA A 533 49.55 26.85 30.67
C ALA A 533 48.02 27.00 30.82
N ASN A 534 47.50 28.14 31.26
CA ASN A 534 46.05 28.39 31.34
C ASN A 534 45.40 28.46 29.95
N ALA A 535 46.09 29.04 28.95
CA ALA A 535 45.61 29.01 27.57
C ALA A 535 45.51 27.56 27.06
N ARG A 536 46.54 26.74 27.34
CA ARG A 536 46.55 25.34 26.93
C ARG A 536 45.54 24.45 27.69
N GLN A 537 45.18 24.81 28.92
CA GLN A 537 44.11 24.14 29.65
C GLN A 537 42.77 24.25 28.90
N ALA A 538 42.42 25.44 28.39
CA ALA A 538 41.20 25.64 27.62
C ALA A 538 41.19 24.82 26.31
N ASP A 539 42.33 24.72 25.61
CA ASP A 539 42.48 23.85 24.42
C ASP A 539 42.22 22.37 24.77
N VAL A 540 42.82 21.86 25.85
CA VAL A 540 42.71 20.45 26.24
C VAL A 540 41.31 20.11 26.73
N GLU A 541 40.69 20.96 27.56
CA GLU A 541 39.29 20.79 27.97
C GLU A 541 38.32 20.89 26.78
N TYR A 542 38.64 21.67 25.75
CA TYR A 542 37.85 21.71 24.51
C TYR A 542 37.98 20.39 23.73
N GLN A 543 39.21 19.91 23.52
CA GLN A 543 39.48 18.65 22.81
C GLN A 543 38.90 17.42 23.53
N GLN A 544 38.92 17.38 24.86
CA GLN A 544 38.29 16.30 25.64
C GLN A 544 36.77 16.28 25.43
N ARG A 545 36.10 17.42 25.52
CA ARG A 545 34.65 17.51 25.24
C ARG A 545 34.30 17.18 23.80
N GLU A 546 35.13 17.58 22.83
CA GLU A 546 34.96 17.22 21.42
C GLU A 546 35.04 15.69 21.23
N GLN A 547 35.97 15.00 21.90
CA GLN A 547 36.06 13.54 21.87
C GLN A 547 34.88 12.87 22.60
N GLU A 548 34.46 13.36 23.77
CA GLU A 548 33.28 12.84 24.48
C GLU A 548 31.99 12.99 23.64
N GLU A 549 31.82 14.12 22.93
CA GLU A 549 30.69 14.32 22.01
C GLU A 549 30.78 13.39 20.78
N ILE A 550 31.97 13.16 20.23
CA ILE A 550 32.19 12.21 19.12
C ILE A 550 31.85 10.78 19.55
N GLU A 551 32.33 10.32 20.72
CA GLU A 551 32.03 8.97 21.23
C GLU A 551 30.54 8.80 21.56
N ALA A 552 29.93 9.79 22.24
CA ALA A 552 28.49 9.76 22.55
C ALA A 552 27.62 9.78 21.29
N ASN A 553 28.03 10.49 20.23
CA ASN A 553 27.34 10.49 18.94
C ASN A 553 27.54 9.17 18.18
N ALA A 554 28.76 8.61 18.17
CA ALA A 554 29.03 7.30 17.57
C ALA A 554 28.20 6.18 18.23
N GLN A 555 28.13 6.15 19.56
CA GLN A 555 27.29 5.18 20.28
C GLN A 555 25.79 5.42 20.04
N ARG A 556 25.34 6.67 19.90
CA ARG A 556 23.96 6.99 19.52
C ARG A 556 23.62 6.48 18.11
N LEU A 557 24.50 6.72 17.14
CA LEU A 557 24.34 6.26 15.76
C LEU A 557 24.32 4.74 15.68
N LYS A 558 25.19 4.05 16.44
CA LYS A 558 25.17 2.60 16.57
C LYS A 558 23.84 2.09 17.13
N ASN A 559 23.38 2.62 18.26
CA ASN A 559 22.10 2.23 18.86
C ASN A 559 20.92 2.41 17.88
N LEU A 560 20.97 3.45 17.03
CA LEU A 560 19.94 3.73 16.03
C LEU A 560 20.02 2.79 14.82
N ALA A 561 21.22 2.36 14.43
CA ALA A 561 21.40 1.29 13.44
C ALA A 561 20.90 -0.06 13.99
N ASP A 562 21.29 -0.43 15.21
CA ASP A 562 20.83 -1.65 15.90
C ASP A 562 19.28 -1.68 16.02
N GLU A 563 18.63 -0.53 16.28
CA GLU A 563 17.15 -0.42 16.30
C GLU A 563 16.53 -0.52 14.89
N PHE A 564 17.18 0.05 13.87
CA PHE A 564 16.72 -0.03 12.48
C PHE A 564 16.78 -1.47 11.96
N ASP A 565 17.88 -2.19 12.19
CA ASP A 565 18.05 -3.57 11.73
C ASP A 565 17.06 -4.52 12.42
N GLN A 566 16.86 -4.39 13.75
CA GLN A 566 15.80 -5.12 14.46
C GLN A 566 14.40 -4.82 13.91
N ARG A 567 14.16 -3.59 13.46
CA ARG A 567 12.89 -3.21 12.81
C ARG A 567 12.75 -3.85 11.44
N GLN A 568 13.82 -3.90 10.64
CA GLN A 568 13.84 -4.56 9.33
C GLN A 568 13.65 -6.08 9.44
N GLU A 569 14.34 -6.76 10.37
CA GLU A 569 14.12 -8.18 10.62
C GLU A 569 12.67 -8.49 11.02
N LYS A 570 12.09 -7.65 11.90
CA LYS A 570 10.69 -7.77 12.30
C LYS A 570 9.71 -7.57 11.13
N ILE A 571 9.98 -6.62 10.24
CA ILE A 571 9.18 -6.38 9.03
C ILE A 571 9.28 -7.57 8.07
N LYS A 572 10.50 -8.08 7.83
CA LYS A 572 10.75 -9.26 7.00
C LYS A 572 10.01 -10.49 7.54
N GLY A 573 10.16 -10.79 8.83
CA GLY A 573 9.48 -11.92 9.48
C GLY A 573 7.96 -11.77 9.58
N LEU A 574 7.41 -10.56 9.41
CA LEU A 574 5.98 -10.34 9.19
C LEU A 574 5.59 -10.70 7.75
N PHE A 575 6.29 -10.19 6.73
CA PHE A 575 5.95 -10.49 5.33
C PHE A 575 6.20 -11.95 4.93
N GLU A 576 7.16 -12.65 5.54
CA GLU A 576 7.31 -14.10 5.38
C GLU A 576 6.06 -14.85 5.89
N LYS A 577 5.52 -14.47 7.05
CA LYS A 577 4.25 -15.01 7.58
C LYS A 577 3.04 -14.62 6.74
N PHE A 578 3.01 -13.40 6.19
CA PHE A 578 1.98 -12.97 5.25
C PHE A 578 1.92 -13.94 4.05
N ASN A 579 3.06 -14.19 3.42
CA ASN A 579 3.15 -15.07 2.25
C ASN A 579 2.73 -16.51 2.58
N VAL A 580 3.13 -17.05 3.74
CA VAL A 580 2.68 -18.38 4.20
C VAL A 580 1.16 -18.42 4.41
N LEU A 581 0.57 -17.44 5.09
CA LEU A 581 -0.89 -17.38 5.30
C LEU A 581 -1.66 -17.23 3.99
N MET A 582 -1.15 -16.44 3.04
CA MET A 582 -1.75 -16.25 1.71
C MET A 582 -1.72 -17.52 0.85
N GLU A 583 -0.64 -18.30 0.96
CA GLU A 583 -0.49 -19.59 0.28
C GLU A 583 -1.30 -20.70 0.94
N GLU A 584 -1.34 -20.77 2.28
CA GLU A 584 -2.25 -21.67 2.99
C GLU A 584 -3.72 -21.37 2.64
N ALA A 585 -4.08 -20.10 2.48
CA ALA A 585 -5.39 -19.66 2.02
C ALA A 585 -5.63 -19.94 0.51
N ARG A 586 -4.59 -20.30 -0.26
CA ARG A 586 -4.70 -20.82 -1.63
C ARG A 586 -4.92 -22.34 -1.69
N LEU A 587 -4.47 -23.07 -0.67
CA LEU A 587 -4.48 -24.54 -0.64
C LEU A 587 -5.66 -25.13 0.18
N GLU A 588 -6.45 -24.28 0.85
CA GLU A 588 -7.62 -24.69 1.64
C GLU A 588 -8.83 -25.02 0.73
N ASP A 589 -9.39 -26.22 0.88
CA ASP A 589 -10.42 -26.78 -0.01
C ASP A 589 -11.79 -26.08 0.15
N ASP A 590 -12.16 -25.26 -0.85
CA ASP A 590 -13.32 -24.32 -0.93
C ASP A 590 -14.73 -24.93 -0.68
N ARG A 591 -14.83 -26.20 -0.25
CA ARG A 591 -16.07 -27.00 -0.23
C ARG A 591 -16.80 -27.08 1.12
N LYS A 592 -16.33 -26.45 2.19
CA LYS A 592 -17.10 -26.34 3.46
C LYS A 592 -17.92 -25.04 3.46
N ARG A 593 -18.76 -24.83 4.48
CA ARG A 593 -19.86 -23.83 4.41
C ARG A 593 -19.74 -22.66 5.40
N VAL A 594 -18.72 -22.62 6.25
CA VAL A 594 -18.78 -21.81 7.50
C VAL A 594 -17.61 -20.82 7.72
N ASP A 595 -16.34 -21.23 7.67
CA ASP A 595 -15.19 -20.43 8.17
C ASP A 595 -14.15 -20.00 7.10
N GLU A 596 -14.50 -20.05 5.82
CA GLU A 596 -13.51 -19.88 4.75
C GLU A 596 -13.22 -18.41 4.40
N GLY A 597 -11.93 -18.11 4.27
CA GLY A 597 -11.40 -16.75 4.17
C GLY A 597 -10.84 -16.18 5.48
N MET A 598 -10.91 -16.91 6.60
CA MET A 598 -10.30 -16.47 7.88
C MET A 598 -8.79 -16.24 7.76
N LYS A 599 -8.05 -17.09 7.03
CA LYS A 599 -6.59 -16.89 6.81
C LYS A 599 -6.26 -15.59 6.07
N TYR A 600 -7.13 -15.14 5.15
CA TYR A 600 -7.01 -13.82 4.54
C TYR A 600 -7.25 -12.69 5.54
N VAL A 601 -8.24 -12.84 6.44
CA VAL A 601 -8.47 -11.87 7.54
C VAL A 601 -7.26 -11.81 8.46
N THR A 602 -6.73 -12.94 8.92
CA THR A 602 -5.49 -13.02 9.72
C THR A 602 -4.30 -12.36 9.02
N ALA A 603 -4.10 -12.59 7.71
CA ALA A 603 -3.02 -11.95 6.95
C ALA A 603 -3.16 -10.42 6.86
N ASP A 604 -4.39 -9.89 6.87
CA ASP A 604 -4.66 -8.45 6.90
C ASP A 604 -4.50 -7.87 8.32
N ASP A 605 -5.28 -8.38 9.27
CA ASP A 605 -5.42 -7.81 10.62
C ASP A 605 -4.23 -8.11 11.56
N GLU A 606 -3.62 -9.30 11.48
CA GLU A 606 -2.51 -9.69 12.36
C GLU A 606 -1.12 -9.43 11.77
N ILE A 607 -1.02 -9.18 10.45
CA ILE A 607 0.27 -9.00 9.76
C ILE A 607 0.36 -7.67 9.00
N ALA A 608 -0.51 -7.41 8.02
CA ALA A 608 -0.42 -6.20 7.19
C ALA A 608 -0.72 -4.91 7.99
N MET A 609 -1.72 -4.93 8.89
CA MET A 609 -2.05 -3.79 9.73
C MET A 609 -0.93 -3.46 10.76
N PRO A 610 -0.34 -4.43 11.49
CA PRO A 610 0.86 -4.17 12.30
C PRO A 610 2.07 -3.70 11.49
N ALA A 611 2.31 -4.26 10.29
CA ALA A 611 3.38 -3.78 9.41
C ALA A 611 3.17 -2.31 9.00
N LYS A 612 1.92 -1.88 8.77
CA LYS A 612 1.56 -0.48 8.47
C LYS A 612 1.84 0.47 9.63
N VAL A 613 1.83 0.00 10.88
CA VAL A 613 2.22 0.82 12.05
C VAL A 613 3.75 0.96 12.13
N LEU A 614 4.52 -0.06 11.71
CA LEU A 614 5.98 -0.01 11.65
C LEU A 614 6.50 0.82 10.45
N LEU A 615 5.73 0.86 9.36
CA LEU A 615 6.03 1.54 8.10
C LEU A 615 4.86 2.45 7.66
N PRO A 616 4.61 3.57 8.37
CA PRO A 616 3.42 4.42 8.12
C PRO A 616 3.44 5.21 6.80
N PHE A 617 4.60 5.31 6.15
CA PHE A 617 4.79 6.03 4.88
C PHE A 617 5.12 5.09 3.69
N ASP A 618 5.13 3.78 3.91
CA ASP A 618 5.45 2.78 2.88
C ASP A 618 4.17 2.28 2.21
N GLY A 619 4.22 2.06 0.89
CA GLY A 619 3.11 1.48 0.13
C GLY A 619 2.89 -0.01 0.42
N THR A 620 3.92 -0.75 0.79
CA THR A 620 3.95 -2.22 0.85
C THR A 620 2.93 -2.81 1.84
N PRO A 621 2.82 -2.34 3.11
CA PRO A 621 1.79 -2.84 4.02
C PRO A 621 0.36 -2.50 3.57
N VAL A 622 0.19 -1.35 2.91
CA VAL A 622 -1.10 -0.93 2.35
C VAL A 622 -1.48 -1.83 1.17
N SER A 623 -0.52 -2.13 0.28
CA SER A 623 -0.69 -3.07 -0.83
C SER A 623 -0.99 -4.49 -0.33
N ALA A 624 -0.34 -4.95 0.73
CA ALA A 624 -0.59 -6.27 1.32
C ALA A 624 -2.01 -6.39 1.92
N SER A 625 -2.46 -5.37 2.66
CA SER A 625 -3.84 -5.30 3.18
C SER A 625 -4.88 -5.37 2.06
N TRP A 626 -4.71 -4.57 1.00
CA TRP A 626 -5.57 -4.63 -0.19
C TRP A 626 -5.47 -5.97 -0.92
N HIS A 627 -4.28 -6.53 -1.12
CA HIS A 627 -4.07 -7.79 -1.81
C HIS A 627 -4.79 -8.96 -1.11
N SER A 628 -4.68 -9.06 0.22
CA SER A 628 -5.42 -10.07 0.99
C SER A 628 -6.94 -9.92 0.84
N ARG A 629 -7.45 -8.67 0.96
CA ARG A 629 -8.88 -8.36 0.77
C ARG A 629 -9.37 -8.74 -0.62
N PHE A 630 -8.65 -8.36 -1.68
CA PHE A 630 -9.01 -8.69 -3.05
C PHE A 630 -8.99 -10.20 -3.32
N GLN A 631 -7.98 -10.93 -2.84
CA GLN A 631 -7.94 -12.40 -2.97
C GLN A 631 -9.13 -13.06 -2.27
N ARG A 632 -9.46 -12.64 -1.03
CA ARG A 632 -10.65 -13.10 -0.30
C ARG A 632 -11.94 -12.84 -1.08
N HIS A 633 -12.10 -11.65 -1.66
CA HIS A 633 -13.30 -11.29 -2.42
C HIS A 633 -13.42 -12.08 -3.73
N ILE A 634 -12.33 -12.23 -4.50
CA ILE A 634 -12.33 -12.97 -5.77
C ILE A 634 -12.66 -14.44 -5.55
N ARG A 635 -11.99 -15.10 -4.58
CA ARG A 635 -12.27 -16.49 -4.19
C ARG A 635 -13.71 -16.68 -3.71
N GLY A 636 -14.15 -15.82 -2.78
CA GLY A 636 -15.51 -15.86 -2.26
C GLY A 636 -16.57 -15.73 -3.35
N LEU A 637 -16.38 -14.83 -4.31
CA LEU A 637 -17.30 -14.67 -5.45
C LEU A 637 -17.28 -15.87 -6.39
N ALA A 638 -16.12 -16.43 -6.72
CA ALA A 638 -16.01 -17.66 -7.51
C ALA A 638 -16.74 -18.83 -6.83
N LYS A 639 -16.47 -19.04 -5.53
CA LYS A 639 -17.15 -20.05 -4.71
C LYS A 639 -18.67 -19.83 -4.64
N PHE A 640 -19.14 -18.60 -4.43
CA PHE A 640 -20.59 -18.32 -4.41
C PHE A 640 -21.25 -18.53 -5.78
N ARG A 641 -20.53 -18.29 -6.88
CA ARG A 641 -21.00 -18.61 -8.23
C ARG A 641 -21.12 -20.12 -8.41
N ASP A 642 -20.12 -20.88 -8.01
CA ASP A 642 -20.09 -22.32 -8.22
C ASP A 642 -21.07 -23.06 -7.26
N LEU A 643 -21.24 -22.58 -6.02
CA LEU A 643 -22.32 -23.01 -5.13
C LEU A 643 -23.72 -22.67 -5.69
N ARG A 644 -23.88 -21.53 -6.37
CA ARG A 644 -25.14 -21.21 -7.08
C ARG A 644 -25.39 -22.18 -8.23
N HIS A 645 -24.38 -22.46 -9.06
CA HIS A 645 -24.52 -23.41 -10.18
C HIS A 645 -24.83 -24.82 -9.69
N LYS A 646 -24.13 -25.29 -8.64
CA LYS A 646 -24.40 -26.59 -8.02
C LYS A 646 -25.82 -26.63 -7.45
N ASN A 647 -26.17 -25.73 -6.53
CA ASN A 647 -27.47 -25.77 -5.87
C ASN A 647 -28.63 -25.57 -6.86
N PHE A 648 -28.42 -24.84 -7.97
CA PHE A 648 -29.40 -24.75 -9.06
C PHE A 648 -29.56 -26.09 -9.78
N ALA A 649 -28.46 -26.79 -10.09
CA ALA A 649 -28.54 -28.13 -10.67
C ALA A 649 -29.18 -29.15 -9.71
N ASP A 650 -28.81 -29.13 -8.42
CA ASP A 650 -29.40 -29.97 -7.38
C ASP A 650 -30.94 -29.74 -7.29
N VAL A 651 -31.40 -28.49 -7.30
CA VAL A 651 -32.85 -28.15 -7.32
C VAL A 651 -33.53 -28.57 -8.63
N MET A 652 -32.84 -28.48 -9.78
CA MET A 652 -33.40 -29.00 -11.04
C MET A 652 -33.52 -30.54 -11.03
N TYR A 653 -32.61 -31.26 -10.36
CA TYR A 653 -32.78 -32.70 -10.12
C TYR A 653 -33.96 -33.00 -9.19
N GLU A 654 -34.18 -32.22 -8.13
CA GLU A 654 -35.37 -32.34 -7.27
C GLU A 654 -36.68 -32.11 -8.05
N VAL A 655 -36.66 -31.20 -9.04
CA VAL A 655 -37.81 -30.97 -9.95
C VAL A 655 -38.03 -32.16 -10.90
N GLU A 656 -36.98 -32.73 -11.49
CA GLU A 656 -37.10 -33.94 -12.33
C GLU A 656 -37.54 -35.16 -11.52
N GLU A 657 -37.10 -35.31 -10.26
CA GLU A 657 -37.59 -36.35 -9.34
C GLU A 657 -39.09 -36.15 -9.02
N ALA A 658 -39.51 -34.91 -8.75
CA ALA A 658 -40.91 -34.58 -8.52
C ALA A 658 -41.80 -34.70 -9.79
N LEU A 659 -41.20 -34.72 -10.98
CA LEU A 659 -41.88 -34.97 -12.26
C LEU A 659 -42.12 -36.46 -12.54
N ILE A 660 -41.50 -37.39 -11.81
CA ILE A 660 -41.70 -38.83 -11.98
C ILE A 660 -43.17 -39.18 -11.67
N PRO A 661 -43.99 -39.60 -12.66
CA PRO A 661 -45.39 -39.91 -12.40
C PRO A 661 -45.50 -41.19 -11.57
N PHE A 662 -46.31 -41.15 -10.50
CA PHE A 662 -46.54 -42.32 -9.64
C PHE A 662 -47.01 -43.53 -10.48
N PRO A 663 -46.24 -44.64 -10.54
CA PRO A 663 -46.68 -45.83 -11.26
C PRO A 663 -47.93 -46.40 -10.57
N ALA A 664 -48.93 -46.76 -11.38
CA ALA A 664 -50.31 -46.91 -10.94
C ALA A 664 -50.51 -47.86 -9.74
N GLY A 665 -50.73 -47.29 -8.56
CA GLY A 665 -51.00 -48.02 -7.32
C GLY A 665 -50.99 -47.10 -6.09
N ASP A 666 -49.93 -46.30 -5.93
CA ASP A 666 -49.78 -45.39 -4.80
C ASP A 666 -50.56 -44.09 -5.01
N SER A 667 -51.38 -43.71 -4.01
CA SER A 667 -52.03 -42.40 -3.96
C SER A 667 -51.00 -41.30 -3.68
N PRO A 668 -51.06 -40.12 -4.33
CA PRO A 668 -50.14 -39.01 -4.07
C PRO A 668 -50.25 -38.44 -2.65
N LEU A 669 -51.35 -38.70 -1.93
CA LEU A 669 -51.43 -38.44 -0.49
C LEU A 669 -50.98 -39.67 0.31
N LYS A 670 -49.69 -39.73 0.64
CA LYS A 670 -49.18 -40.62 1.69
C LYS A 670 -49.44 -39.97 3.05
N TYR A 671 -50.59 -40.32 3.65
CA TYR A 671 -50.89 -39.95 5.02
C TYR A 671 -49.85 -40.55 5.97
N PRO A 672 -49.37 -39.80 6.99
CA PRO A 672 -48.60 -40.38 8.09
C PRO A 672 -49.36 -41.51 8.78
N GLU A 673 -48.61 -42.49 9.29
CA GLU A 673 -49.14 -43.66 10.01
C GLU A 673 -50.12 -43.28 11.14
N ALA A 674 -51.06 -44.18 11.44
CA ALA A 674 -52.11 -43.93 12.42
C ALA A 674 -51.57 -43.52 13.81
N GLU A 675 -50.40 -44.02 14.20
CA GLU A 675 -49.70 -43.64 15.44
C GLU A 675 -49.30 -42.15 15.48
N PHE A 676 -48.90 -41.56 14.34
CA PHE A 676 -48.54 -40.14 14.26
C PHE A 676 -49.74 -39.26 14.62
N TRP A 677 -50.90 -39.56 14.02
CA TRP A 677 -52.16 -38.86 14.29
C TRP A 677 -52.64 -39.07 15.73
N HIS A 678 -52.57 -40.30 16.24
CA HIS A 678 -52.93 -40.61 17.63
C HIS A 678 -52.06 -39.82 18.61
N ARG A 679 -50.73 -39.85 18.44
CA ARG A 679 -49.77 -39.11 19.28
C ARG A 679 -50.05 -37.62 19.29
N ILE A 680 -50.32 -37.01 18.14
CA ILE A 680 -50.61 -35.58 18.03
C ILE A 680 -51.96 -35.23 18.67
N SER A 681 -52.99 -36.07 18.52
CA SER A 681 -54.29 -35.86 19.19
C SER A 681 -54.19 -35.93 20.71
N VAL A 682 -53.38 -36.84 21.25
CA VAL A 682 -53.11 -36.94 22.70
C VAL A 682 -52.35 -35.70 23.19
N GLU A 683 -51.30 -35.29 22.49
CA GLU A 683 -50.53 -34.07 22.80
C GLU A 683 -51.38 -32.79 22.75
N ARG A 684 -52.24 -32.64 21.75
CA ARG A 684 -53.18 -31.50 21.63
C ARG A 684 -54.18 -31.48 22.78
N LYS A 685 -54.80 -32.63 23.12
CA LYS A 685 -55.70 -32.73 24.29
C LYS A 685 -54.99 -32.37 25.59
N LYS A 686 -53.75 -32.84 25.79
CA LYS A 686 -52.94 -32.57 26.99
C LYS A 686 -52.56 -31.09 27.14
N ARG A 687 -52.30 -30.36 26.04
CA ARG A 687 -51.89 -28.94 26.07
C ARG A 687 -53.03 -27.94 25.96
N TYR A 688 -54.13 -28.27 25.27
CA TYR A 688 -55.20 -27.32 24.95
C TYR A 688 -56.60 -27.75 25.43
N GLY A 689 -56.76 -28.97 25.96
CA GLY A 689 -58.07 -29.48 26.40
C GLY A 689 -58.74 -28.65 27.50
N ASN A 690 -57.95 -27.98 28.34
CA ASN A 690 -58.44 -27.16 29.46
C ASN A 690 -58.66 -25.68 29.08
N VAL A 691 -58.48 -25.30 27.81
CA VAL A 691 -58.66 -23.89 27.37
C VAL A 691 -60.15 -23.52 27.23
N ALA A 692 -61.02 -24.50 26.97
CA ALA A 692 -62.46 -24.29 26.88
C ALA A 692 -63.12 -23.81 28.20
N THR A 693 -62.41 -23.94 29.34
CA THR A 693 -62.89 -23.57 30.68
C THR A 693 -62.53 -22.13 31.08
N GLN A 694 -61.86 -21.35 30.23
CA GLN A 694 -61.61 -19.91 30.46
C GLN A 694 -62.91 -19.10 30.39
N GLY A 695 -63.60 -19.04 31.53
CA GLY A 695 -64.88 -18.36 31.71
C GLY A 695 -65.63 -18.84 32.97
N MET A 696 -65.40 -20.08 33.39
CA MET A 696 -65.95 -20.62 34.64
C MET A 696 -65.03 -20.33 35.83
N SER A 697 -65.62 -19.98 36.97
CA SER A 697 -64.93 -19.88 38.27
C SER A 697 -64.32 -21.22 38.69
N LYS A 698 -63.30 -21.20 39.55
CA LYS A 698 -62.67 -22.42 40.08
C LYS A 698 -63.68 -23.31 40.81
N THR A 699 -64.62 -22.72 41.54
CA THR A 699 -65.69 -23.46 42.25
C THR A 699 -66.65 -24.13 41.26
N GLU A 700 -67.01 -23.44 40.18
CA GLU A 700 -67.86 -23.98 39.11
C GLU A 700 -67.17 -25.12 38.34
N GLN A 701 -65.85 -25.03 38.15
CA GLN A 701 -65.03 -26.13 37.61
C GLN A 701 -65.03 -27.34 38.55
N GLU A 702 -64.81 -27.15 39.85
CA GLU A 702 -64.89 -28.22 40.86
C GLU A 702 -66.29 -28.84 40.95
N ILE A 703 -67.36 -28.06 40.78
CA ILE A 703 -68.74 -28.59 40.67
C ILE A 703 -68.91 -29.41 39.39
N SER A 704 -68.43 -28.92 38.25
CA SER A 704 -68.47 -29.63 36.97
C SER A 704 -67.72 -30.96 37.00
N GLU A 705 -66.57 -31.02 37.68
CA GLU A 705 -65.81 -32.25 37.91
C GLU A 705 -66.56 -33.22 38.84
N LYS A 706 -67.08 -32.74 40.00
CA LYS A 706 -67.91 -33.56 40.92
C LYS A 706 -69.12 -34.18 40.21
N LEU A 707 -69.77 -33.44 39.31
CA LEU A 707 -70.91 -33.93 38.52
C LEU A 707 -70.57 -35.10 37.57
N ASN A 708 -69.29 -35.31 37.24
CA ASN A 708 -68.85 -36.48 36.47
C ASN A 708 -68.58 -37.71 37.36
N GLY A 709 -68.58 -37.56 38.69
CA GLY A 709 -68.60 -38.65 39.66
C GLY A 709 -69.82 -39.56 39.47
N ARG A 710 -69.68 -40.85 39.81
CA ARG A 710 -70.76 -41.84 39.73
C ARG A 710 -71.41 -42.04 41.09
N ASP A 711 -72.74 -42.15 41.07
CA ASP A 711 -73.54 -42.45 42.25
C ASP A 711 -74.78 -43.29 41.88
N ASP A 712 -75.41 -43.89 42.89
CA ASP A 712 -76.67 -44.62 42.77
C ASP A 712 -77.85 -43.71 43.15
N PHE A 713 -78.74 -43.46 42.19
CA PHE A 713 -79.95 -42.66 42.32
C PHE A 713 -81.15 -43.61 42.46
N VAL A 714 -81.52 -43.94 43.71
CA VAL A 714 -82.60 -44.89 44.02
C VAL A 714 -83.57 -44.22 44.98
N PHE A 715 -84.61 -43.62 44.42
CA PHE A 715 -85.65 -42.88 45.13
C PHE A 715 -87.03 -43.39 44.71
N PHE A 716 -87.95 -43.51 45.67
CA PHE A 716 -89.31 -43.98 45.43
C PHE A 716 -90.28 -43.08 46.21
N ASP A 717 -91.23 -42.47 45.50
CA ASP A 717 -92.25 -41.57 46.03
C ASP A 717 -91.71 -40.46 46.99
N THR A 718 -90.48 -40.01 46.75
CA THR A 718 -89.72 -39.14 47.66
C THR A 718 -89.84 -37.67 47.23
N PRO A 719 -90.13 -36.70 48.13
CA PRO A 719 -90.26 -35.29 47.75
C PRO A 719 -88.99 -34.73 47.09
N LEU A 720 -89.14 -34.01 45.98
CA LEU A 720 -88.03 -33.44 45.20
C LEU A 720 -87.02 -32.67 46.07
N GLN A 721 -87.50 -31.83 46.99
CA GLN A 721 -86.63 -31.05 47.88
C GLN A 721 -85.76 -31.94 48.79
N GLU A 722 -86.29 -33.08 49.26
CA GLU A 722 -85.51 -34.02 50.05
C GLU A 722 -84.46 -34.73 49.20
N VAL A 723 -84.84 -35.21 48.00
CA VAL A 723 -83.93 -35.87 47.07
C VAL A 723 -82.75 -34.96 46.69
N LEU A 724 -83.02 -33.68 46.39
CA LEU A 724 -82.00 -32.69 46.08
C LEU A 724 -81.09 -32.38 47.28
N ASN A 725 -81.65 -32.30 48.50
CA ASN A 725 -80.86 -32.16 49.73
C ASN A 725 -79.97 -33.38 49.99
N GLN A 726 -80.45 -34.60 49.73
CA GLN A 726 -79.62 -35.81 49.86
C GLN A 726 -78.47 -35.81 48.83
N ILE A 727 -78.74 -35.47 47.57
CA ILE A 727 -77.70 -35.38 46.51
C ILE A 727 -76.65 -34.31 46.84
N SER A 728 -77.11 -33.11 47.27
CA SER A 728 -76.28 -31.98 47.71
C SER A 728 -75.30 -32.37 48.82
N ASN A 729 -75.82 -32.91 49.94
CA ASN A 729 -75.03 -33.29 51.10
C ASN A 729 -74.08 -34.46 50.81
N LYS A 730 -74.54 -35.47 50.07
CA LYS A 730 -73.76 -36.69 49.79
C LYS A 730 -72.57 -36.45 48.85
N ASN A 731 -72.74 -35.54 47.88
CA ASN A 731 -71.74 -35.29 46.84
C ASN A 731 -70.96 -33.96 47.03
N GLY A 732 -71.30 -33.16 48.04
CA GLY A 732 -70.61 -31.91 48.35
C GLY A 732 -70.75 -30.86 47.24
N ILE A 733 -71.95 -30.75 46.67
CA ILE A 733 -72.31 -29.80 45.61
C ILE A 733 -73.39 -28.87 46.17
N PRO A 734 -73.18 -27.54 46.23
CA PRO A 734 -74.24 -26.62 46.63
C PRO A 734 -75.31 -26.58 45.54
N ILE A 735 -76.54 -26.96 45.89
CA ILE A 735 -77.71 -26.93 45.02
C ILE A 735 -78.66 -25.82 45.49
N TYR A 736 -79.14 -25.00 44.55
CA TYR A 736 -80.14 -23.95 44.79
C TYR A 736 -81.32 -24.13 43.85
N ILE A 737 -82.53 -23.98 44.38
CA ILE A 737 -83.79 -24.12 43.62
C ILE A 737 -84.29 -22.71 43.31
N VAL A 738 -84.55 -22.40 42.04
CA VAL A 738 -85.15 -21.13 41.64
C VAL A 738 -86.68 -21.26 41.78
N GLU A 739 -87.24 -20.68 42.84
CA GLU A 739 -88.66 -20.84 43.19
C GLU A 739 -89.62 -20.36 42.07
N ASP A 740 -89.31 -19.26 41.40
CA ASP A 740 -90.10 -18.76 40.26
C ASP A 740 -90.17 -19.80 39.12
N ALA A 741 -89.04 -20.48 38.83
CA ALA A 741 -88.94 -21.49 37.79
C ALA A 741 -89.69 -22.80 38.16
N MET A 742 -89.79 -23.12 39.45
CA MET A 742 -90.63 -24.22 39.94
C MET A 742 -92.11 -23.92 39.69
N LEU A 743 -92.54 -22.68 39.95
CA LEU A 743 -93.91 -22.21 39.71
C LEU A 743 -94.26 -22.20 38.22
N GLU A 744 -93.34 -21.74 37.35
CA GLU A 744 -93.51 -21.80 35.88
C GLU A 744 -93.64 -23.24 35.37
N ALA A 745 -92.88 -24.19 35.92
CA ALA A 745 -93.00 -25.62 35.59
C ALA A 745 -94.29 -26.27 36.13
N GLY A 746 -95.02 -25.61 37.04
CA GLY A 746 -96.18 -26.17 37.73
C GLY A 746 -95.82 -27.25 38.77
N VAL A 747 -94.60 -27.22 39.32
CA VAL A 747 -94.04 -28.24 40.22
C VAL A 747 -93.78 -27.64 41.60
N ASP A 748 -94.31 -28.26 42.65
CA ASP A 748 -94.04 -27.85 44.04
C ASP A 748 -92.83 -28.61 44.62
N SER A 749 -92.18 -28.05 45.65
CA SER A 749 -91.07 -28.67 46.39
C SER A 749 -91.45 -30.02 47.03
N ALA A 750 -92.74 -30.21 47.34
CA ALA A 750 -93.32 -31.44 47.86
C ALA A 750 -93.63 -32.51 46.79
N THR A 751 -93.43 -32.24 45.50
CA THR A 751 -93.74 -33.18 44.41
C THR A 751 -92.93 -34.48 44.57
N PRO A 752 -93.57 -35.66 44.65
CA PRO A 752 -92.86 -36.92 44.79
C PRO A 752 -92.18 -37.34 43.48
N VAL A 753 -90.97 -37.86 43.58
CA VAL A 753 -90.15 -38.32 42.45
C VAL A 753 -89.75 -39.77 42.68
N SER A 754 -89.79 -40.57 41.61
CA SER A 754 -89.38 -41.98 41.61
C SER A 754 -88.39 -42.24 40.48
N ILE A 755 -87.22 -42.79 40.80
CA ILE A 755 -86.14 -43.09 39.86
C ILE A 755 -85.22 -44.18 40.44
N ASP A 756 -84.90 -45.21 39.65
CA ASP A 756 -83.92 -46.25 40.00
C ASP A 756 -82.86 -46.33 38.89
N LEU A 757 -81.73 -45.66 39.12
CA LEU A 757 -80.59 -45.57 38.22
C LEU A 757 -79.29 -45.78 39.00
N LYS A 758 -78.60 -46.89 38.74
CA LYS A 758 -77.39 -47.29 39.46
C LYS A 758 -76.13 -47.03 38.62
N GLN A 759 -75.04 -46.64 39.28
CA GLN A 759 -73.71 -46.37 38.70
C GLN A 759 -73.70 -45.30 37.60
N MET A 760 -74.65 -44.36 37.62
CA MET A 760 -74.74 -43.27 36.66
C MET A 760 -73.92 -42.06 37.11
N THR A 761 -73.47 -41.22 36.17
CA THR A 761 -72.85 -39.95 36.55
C THR A 761 -73.90 -39.00 37.13
N ILE A 762 -73.53 -38.22 38.14
CA ILE A 762 -74.45 -37.31 38.86
C ILE A 762 -75.11 -36.32 37.88
N LYS A 763 -74.34 -35.82 36.90
CA LYS A 763 -74.80 -35.07 35.71
C LYS A 763 -75.97 -35.74 34.98
N THR A 764 -75.92 -37.05 34.78
CA THR A 764 -76.95 -37.80 34.04
C THR A 764 -78.14 -38.14 34.93
N GLY A 765 -77.88 -38.51 36.19
CA GLY A 765 -78.94 -38.77 37.19
C GLY A 765 -79.80 -37.52 37.43
N LEU A 766 -79.19 -36.38 37.74
CA LEU A 766 -79.89 -35.10 37.89
C LEU A 766 -80.67 -34.71 36.64
N ARG A 767 -80.08 -34.84 35.45
CA ARG A 767 -80.78 -34.51 34.19
C ARG A 767 -82.02 -35.37 33.98
N LEU A 768 -81.93 -36.68 34.15
CA LEU A 768 -83.07 -37.61 33.96
C LEU A 768 -84.15 -37.44 35.05
N LEU A 769 -83.76 -37.06 36.27
CA LEU A 769 -84.66 -36.75 37.37
C LEU A 769 -85.48 -35.48 37.07
N LEU A 770 -84.81 -34.40 36.65
CA LEU A 770 -85.43 -33.10 36.38
C LEU A 770 -86.20 -33.05 35.05
N GLU A 771 -85.78 -33.84 34.05
CA GLU A 771 -86.38 -33.86 32.70
C GLU A 771 -87.86 -34.28 32.71
N ASN A 772 -88.25 -35.21 33.58
CA ASN A 772 -89.65 -35.63 33.76
C ASN A 772 -90.53 -34.53 34.41
N LEU A 773 -89.93 -33.50 34.98
CA LEU A 773 -90.58 -32.36 35.65
C LEU A 773 -90.51 -31.08 34.80
N GLY A 774 -90.02 -31.15 33.56
CA GLY A 774 -89.80 -29.97 32.70
C GLY A 774 -88.58 -29.12 33.09
N LEU A 775 -87.89 -29.50 34.16
CA LEU A 775 -86.76 -28.77 34.75
C LEU A 775 -85.43 -29.19 34.14
N THR A 776 -84.40 -28.40 34.42
CA THR A 776 -83.00 -28.65 34.12
C THR A 776 -82.12 -28.00 35.19
N TYR A 777 -80.79 -28.05 35.02
CA TYR A 777 -79.85 -27.37 35.91
C TYR A 777 -78.79 -26.58 35.13
N VAL A 778 -78.30 -25.51 35.75
CA VAL A 778 -77.22 -24.64 35.26
C VAL A 778 -76.20 -24.46 36.38
N ILE A 779 -74.90 -24.42 36.05
CA ILE A 779 -73.84 -24.07 37.01
C ILE A 779 -73.53 -22.60 36.78
N LYS A 780 -73.83 -21.74 37.75
CA LYS A 780 -73.57 -20.29 37.67
C LYS A 780 -73.53 -19.66 39.06
N ASP A 781 -72.67 -18.65 39.23
CA ASP A 781 -72.45 -17.92 40.48
C ASP A 781 -71.96 -18.85 41.60
N ASP A 782 -71.02 -19.75 41.27
CA ASP A 782 -70.46 -20.78 42.17
C ASP A 782 -71.46 -21.83 42.71
N VAL A 783 -72.69 -21.90 42.18
CA VAL A 783 -73.78 -22.79 42.66
C VAL A 783 -74.43 -23.57 41.50
N LEU A 784 -74.92 -24.79 41.78
CA LEU A 784 -75.78 -25.55 40.87
C LEU A 784 -77.23 -25.08 41.04
N LYS A 785 -77.75 -24.31 40.09
CA LYS A 785 -79.12 -23.81 40.09
C LYS A 785 -80.05 -24.75 39.33
N ILE A 786 -81.24 -25.02 39.87
CA ILE A 786 -82.31 -25.78 39.22
C ILE A 786 -83.39 -24.82 38.74
N THR A 787 -83.78 -24.95 37.47
CA THR A 787 -84.59 -23.97 36.74
C THR A 787 -85.32 -24.61 35.54
N THR A 788 -86.19 -23.88 34.83
CA THR A 788 -86.86 -24.35 33.61
C THR A 788 -85.88 -24.44 32.43
N LYS A 789 -86.21 -25.25 31.42
CA LYS A 789 -85.44 -25.32 30.17
C LYS A 789 -85.35 -23.96 29.46
N GLU A 790 -86.44 -23.20 29.45
CA GLU A 790 -86.50 -21.87 28.82
C GLU A 790 -85.60 -20.83 29.52
N LEU A 791 -85.60 -20.77 30.86
CA LEU A 791 -84.69 -19.90 31.61
C LEU A 791 -83.22 -20.33 31.49
N ALA A 792 -82.94 -21.63 31.38
CA ALA A 792 -81.59 -22.14 31.15
C ALA A 792 -81.03 -21.80 29.76
N GLU A 793 -81.86 -21.77 28.72
CA GLU A 793 -81.45 -21.38 27.36
C GLU A 793 -81.09 -19.88 27.24
N ASN A 794 -81.59 -19.04 28.14
CA ASN A 794 -81.19 -17.64 28.26
C ASN A 794 -79.82 -17.46 28.95
N GLU A 795 -79.36 -18.44 29.74
CA GLU A 795 -78.10 -18.39 30.50
C GLU A 795 -76.90 -18.89 29.68
N MET A 796 -76.60 -18.16 28.60
CA MET A 796 -75.56 -18.49 27.62
C MET A 796 -74.14 -18.39 28.19
N ILE A 797 -73.38 -19.49 28.15
CA ILE A 797 -71.95 -19.53 28.50
C ILE A 797 -71.03 -19.25 27.31
N THR A 798 -69.96 -18.51 27.54
CA THR A 798 -68.90 -18.28 26.53
C THR A 798 -67.95 -19.47 26.46
N LEU A 799 -67.99 -20.23 25.35
CA LEU A 799 -67.08 -21.34 25.10
C LEU A 799 -65.96 -20.92 24.15
N ILE A 800 -64.71 -21.05 24.60
CA ILE A 800 -63.52 -20.78 23.77
C ILE A 800 -63.11 -22.06 23.03
N TYR A 801 -63.15 -22.02 21.70
CA TYR A 801 -62.63 -23.08 20.84
C TYR A 801 -61.14 -22.80 20.51
N PRO A 802 -60.18 -23.60 21.02
CA PRO A 802 -58.76 -23.37 20.80
C PRO A 802 -58.34 -23.79 19.37
N VAL A 803 -58.51 -22.89 18.41
CA VAL A 803 -58.06 -23.05 17.01
C VAL A 803 -56.57 -22.82 16.80
N SER A 804 -55.78 -22.73 17.89
CA SER A 804 -54.35 -22.43 17.85
C SER A 804 -53.52 -23.48 17.10
N ASP A 805 -54.04 -24.68 16.90
CA ASP A 805 -53.43 -25.75 16.10
C ASP A 805 -53.69 -25.62 14.58
N LEU A 806 -54.70 -24.84 14.18
CA LEU A 806 -54.98 -24.46 12.78
C LEU A 806 -54.20 -23.22 12.33
N VAL A 807 -53.78 -22.36 13.27
CA VAL A 807 -53.02 -21.13 13.00
C VAL A 807 -51.53 -21.25 13.38
N MET A 808 -51.04 -22.47 13.63
CA MET A 808 -49.59 -22.70 13.68
C MET A 808 -48.99 -22.41 12.29
N PRO A 809 -47.89 -21.64 12.19
CA PRO A 809 -47.16 -21.53 10.93
C PRO A 809 -46.77 -22.93 10.45
N ILE A 810 -47.01 -23.22 9.18
CA ILE A 810 -46.61 -24.49 8.58
C ILE A 810 -45.08 -24.53 8.60
N MET A 811 -44.50 -25.28 9.54
CA MET A 811 -43.11 -25.70 9.47
C MET A 811 -42.98 -26.63 8.26
N GLY A 812 -42.69 -26.04 7.10
CA GLY A 812 -42.42 -26.79 5.88
C GLY A 812 -41.28 -27.76 6.14
N GLY A 813 -41.46 -29.02 5.72
CA GLY A 813 -40.42 -30.04 5.79
C GLY A 813 -39.32 -29.76 4.77
N GLY A 814 -38.44 -28.81 5.07
CA GLY A 814 -37.37 -28.37 4.19
C GLY A 814 -36.15 -27.89 4.97
N GLY A 815 -35.08 -28.68 4.96
CA GLY A 815 -33.77 -28.29 5.48
C GLY A 815 -33.64 -28.26 7.02
N ALA A 816 -33.28 -29.40 7.62
CA ALA A 816 -32.79 -29.44 9.00
C ALA A 816 -31.37 -28.85 9.11
N LEU A 817 -31.26 -27.52 9.02
CA LEU A 817 -30.03 -26.79 9.31
C LEU A 817 -29.95 -26.53 10.83
N GLY A 818 -28.90 -27.04 11.46
CA GLY A 818 -28.79 -27.10 12.91
C GLY A 818 -28.41 -25.77 13.56
N GLY A 819 -29.19 -25.37 14.56
CA GLY A 819 -28.76 -24.60 15.73
C GLY A 819 -29.47 -25.19 16.95
N GLY A 820 -28.83 -25.45 18.07
CA GLY A 820 -27.47 -25.09 18.50
C GLY A 820 -27.56 -24.81 20.00
N MET A 821 -26.86 -25.58 20.84
CA MET A 821 -27.01 -25.45 22.30
C MET A 821 -26.47 -24.12 22.81
N GLY A 822 -27.38 -23.17 23.07
CA GLY A 822 -27.10 -21.98 23.86
C GLY A 822 -27.37 -22.23 25.35
N MET A 823 -26.37 -22.70 26.10
CA MET A 823 -26.26 -22.29 27.50
C MET A 823 -25.98 -20.78 27.53
N GLY A 824 -26.37 -20.02 28.56
CA GLY A 824 -26.85 -20.45 29.87
C GLY A 824 -26.14 -19.66 30.96
N GLY A 825 -26.33 -18.34 30.95
CA GLY A 825 -25.69 -17.37 31.83
C GLY A 825 -25.70 -15.98 31.17
N GLY A 826 -25.84 -14.88 31.89
CA GLY A 826 -26.09 -14.75 33.33
C GLY A 826 -25.85 -13.33 33.82
N GLY A 827 -26.92 -12.59 34.12
CA GLY A 827 -26.89 -11.17 34.50
C GLY A 827 -28.10 -10.45 33.89
N MET A 828 -29.09 -9.87 34.58
CA MET A 828 -29.28 -9.27 35.92
C MET A 828 -29.29 -7.73 35.88
N GLY A 829 -30.49 -7.16 35.87
CA GLY A 829 -30.77 -5.73 36.04
C GLY A 829 -30.63 -4.86 34.77
N GLY A 830 -31.40 -3.78 34.58
CA GLY A 830 -32.63 -3.40 35.30
C GLY A 830 -32.92 -1.89 35.33
N GLY A 831 -34.16 -1.50 35.02
CA GLY A 831 -34.73 -0.17 35.34
C GLY A 831 -34.57 0.93 34.28
N GLY A 832 -35.52 1.89 34.28
CA GLY A 832 -35.53 3.10 33.43
C GLY A 832 -36.06 2.88 32.01
N GLY A 833 -37.12 3.54 31.52
CA GLY A 833 -38.05 4.46 32.17
C GLY A 833 -37.84 5.95 31.84
N MET A 834 -38.69 6.47 30.93
CA MET A 834 -38.99 7.88 30.61
C MET A 834 -37.86 8.93 30.72
N GLY A 835 -37.47 9.46 29.55
CA GLY A 835 -36.64 10.65 29.37
C GLY A 835 -36.70 11.13 27.93
#